data_AF-A0A497AR52-F1
#
_entry.id   AF-A0A497AR52-F1
#
_cell.length_a   1.000
_cell.length_b   1.000
_cell.length_c   1.000
_cell.angle_alpha   90.00
_cell.angle_beta   90.00
_cell.angle_gamma   90.00
#
_symmetry.space_group_name_H-M   'P 1'
#
loop_
_entity.id
_entity.type
_entity.pdbx_description
1 polymer ?
#
loop_
_entity_poly.entity_id
_entity_poly.type
_entity_poly.pdbx_seq_one_letter_code
_entity_poly.pdbx_strand_id
1 'polypeptide(L)'
;MRYRDLVQFEPIETVIQLRDANQEDAARRLVQTYVISDRMADQLINVVIPQLQFLSPHDNKGLLIVGNYGTGKSHLMAVVSGVAEYADLAPLLNHTLVQEAAESIAGRFKVTRAEIGGVTGSLRDILLRELEIALEEWETPFTFPPADQVTNNKDAIIAAVAAFQERYPDHGILLVVDELLDYLRTREERQLILDLGFLRELGEVAALTPFRFLGGLQETLFDSPRFAFVAEQLRRVRDRFEQVRISREDIAYVVSHRLLHKSDEQLARITEHLRAFTPLYNRMAERLDEFAQLFPIHPAYIETFERVYVAEKREVLKTFSLAMRALLDQEVPADQPGLVSYDHYWDVLRENPSMRGLPGVAEVIEKSNVLEGRIQNVYTRPHLLPIALRIIHALSVHRLTTSDIYAPLGATPEELRDDLCLHVSLPEASAEFLLDQVQVALREIMRTVSGQYISWNDANGQYYLDVKKDIDFDAKISERGDFFDDVDLNRYFFDSLRQALNLSDTTYVTNYRIWFYELPWAERKVTRPGYLFFGTPDERSTAQPPRDFYVYMLPPFLNREWRDEERSDEVIFQLTGLDQAFTDLMRAYAGARAMATEAASYRDVYTEKADAYLSKLLRWLREHLTEHLQVTYQGVTEPVVAVLTRTRSSASQTIEDLLRLVAAHLLAPDFEERYPDYPAFQRLTQPISEQARPTSAMEAIRFLAGRGRTNLGVGVLEGLELVDAETTVRPYQSRYARCYLNLLQKKTEGQVVNRGELIEQVSGGLQPIEKDIFFHLEPEWAVVVLLALVYNGDIVLNLGGRVELDAGAIERAATMSIADLIDFRFYKQPRTLPLN
;
A
#
# COMPACT_ATOMS: atom_id res chain seq x y z
N MET A 1 -55.59 4.44 2.50
CA MET A 1 -55.37 3.14 3.17
C MET A 1 -54.19 3.33 4.10
N ARG A 2 -54.29 3.02 5.40
CA ARG A 2 -53.14 3.17 6.31
C ARG A 2 -52.31 1.90 6.36
N TYR A 3 -51.03 2.01 6.73
CA TYR A 3 -50.17 0.84 6.90
C TYR A 3 -50.73 -0.15 7.93
N ARG A 4 -51.32 0.34 9.04
CA ARG A 4 -52.00 -0.50 10.04
C ARG A 4 -53.17 -1.34 9.51
N ASP A 5 -53.78 -0.94 8.40
CA ASP A 5 -54.91 -1.67 7.82
C ASP A 5 -54.42 -2.88 6.99
N LEU A 6 -53.13 -2.89 6.65
CA LEU A 6 -52.51 -3.84 5.73
C LEU A 6 -51.61 -4.87 6.40
N VAL A 7 -51.17 -4.61 7.64
CA VAL A 7 -50.18 -5.43 8.32
C VAL A 7 -50.62 -5.66 9.76
N GLN A 8 -50.62 -6.92 10.19
CA GLN A 8 -50.70 -7.30 11.60
C GLN A 8 -49.29 -7.27 12.17
N PHE A 9 -49.03 -6.24 12.99
CA PHE A 9 -47.69 -5.97 13.50
C PHE A 9 -47.51 -6.54 14.91
N GLU A 10 -46.66 -7.54 15.05
CA GLU A 10 -46.18 -8.03 16.34
C GLU A 10 -44.75 -7.54 16.61
N PRO A 11 -44.52 -6.62 17.55
CA PRO A 11 -43.20 -6.09 17.81
C PRO A 11 -42.27 -7.12 18.48
N ILE A 12 -40.97 -7.04 18.18
CA ILE A 12 -39.94 -7.76 18.92
C ILE A 12 -39.36 -6.79 19.95
N GLU A 13 -39.80 -6.92 21.20
CA GLU A 13 -39.52 -5.92 22.25
C GLU A 13 -38.23 -6.20 23.03
N THR A 14 -37.68 -7.42 23.00
CA THR A 14 -36.55 -7.83 23.86
C THR A 14 -35.56 -8.75 23.14
N VAL A 15 -34.29 -8.62 23.52
CA VAL A 15 -33.22 -9.54 23.14
C VAL A 15 -33.45 -10.84 23.91
N ILE A 16 -33.58 -11.95 23.18
CA ILE A 16 -33.79 -13.27 23.77
C ILE A 16 -32.50 -13.72 24.46
N GLN A 17 -32.56 -13.99 25.76
CA GLN A 17 -31.45 -14.59 26.50
C GLN A 17 -31.61 -16.11 26.50
N LEU A 18 -30.53 -16.84 26.25
CA LEU A 18 -30.61 -18.31 26.16
C LEU A 18 -31.04 -18.91 27.50
N ARG A 19 -30.61 -18.28 28.60
CA ARG A 19 -30.96 -18.70 29.98
C ARG A 19 -32.44 -18.52 30.34
N ASP A 20 -33.20 -17.70 29.61
CA ASP A 20 -34.64 -17.56 29.84
C ASP A 20 -35.36 -18.92 29.67
N ALA A 21 -34.86 -19.77 28.77
CA ALA A 21 -35.41 -21.11 28.53
C ALA A 21 -35.21 -22.11 29.69
N ASN A 22 -34.47 -21.74 30.75
CA ASN A 22 -34.43 -22.53 31.99
C ASN A 22 -35.75 -22.48 32.77
N GLN A 23 -36.61 -21.50 32.49
CA GLN A 23 -37.97 -21.44 33.04
C GLN A 23 -38.95 -22.01 32.03
N GLU A 24 -39.72 -23.03 32.42
CA GLU A 24 -40.65 -23.74 31.54
C GLU A 24 -41.66 -22.79 30.85
N ASP A 25 -42.24 -21.83 31.57
CA ASP A 25 -43.18 -20.85 31.01
C ASP A 25 -42.52 -19.93 29.96
N ALA A 26 -41.26 -19.55 30.17
CA ALA A 26 -40.52 -18.76 29.21
C ALA A 26 -40.11 -19.60 27.98
N ALA A 27 -39.65 -20.84 28.19
CA ALA A 27 -39.38 -21.80 27.12
C ALA A 27 -40.63 -22.04 26.26
N ARG A 28 -41.81 -22.19 26.88
CA ARG A 28 -43.10 -22.31 26.19
C ARG A 28 -43.38 -21.13 25.27
N ARG A 29 -43.22 -19.90 25.77
CA ARG A 29 -43.39 -18.68 24.95
C ARG A 29 -42.40 -18.61 23.80
N LEU A 30 -41.14 -18.99 24.04
CA LEU A 30 -40.11 -19.02 22.99
C LEU A 30 -40.46 -20.03 21.89
N VAL A 31 -40.93 -21.23 22.24
CA VAL A 31 -41.36 -22.23 21.25
C VAL A 31 -42.55 -21.75 20.44
N GLN A 32 -43.59 -21.21 21.09
CA GLN A 32 -44.81 -20.72 20.41
C GLN A 32 -44.55 -19.55 19.46
N THR A 33 -43.60 -18.67 19.80
CA THR A 33 -43.30 -17.46 19.02
C THR A 33 -42.22 -17.68 17.97
N TYR A 34 -41.61 -18.86 17.90
CA TYR A 34 -40.64 -19.19 16.87
C TYR A 34 -41.35 -19.63 15.59
N VAL A 35 -40.95 -19.01 14.49
CA VAL A 35 -41.53 -19.25 13.17
C VAL A 35 -40.50 -20.02 12.35
N ILE A 36 -40.92 -21.16 11.78
CA ILE A 36 -40.05 -22.12 11.09
C ILE A 36 -40.34 -22.06 9.59
N SER A 37 -39.37 -21.64 8.79
CA SER A 37 -39.43 -21.71 7.32
C SER A 37 -39.28 -23.17 6.85
N ASP A 38 -39.69 -23.46 5.61
CA ASP A 38 -39.53 -24.81 5.03
C ASP A 38 -38.06 -25.27 5.00
N ARG A 39 -37.14 -24.34 4.73
CA ARG A 39 -35.70 -24.62 4.73
C ARG A 39 -35.17 -24.89 6.13
N MET A 40 -35.59 -24.11 7.14
CA MET A 40 -35.23 -24.36 8.52
C MET A 40 -35.84 -25.68 9.01
N ALA A 41 -37.05 -26.02 8.58
CA ALA A 41 -37.67 -27.30 8.85
C ALA A 41 -36.83 -28.45 8.28
N ASP A 42 -36.36 -28.36 7.04
CA ASP A 42 -35.46 -29.33 6.44
C ASP A 42 -34.17 -29.52 7.25
N GLN A 43 -33.50 -28.43 7.66
CA GLN A 43 -32.32 -28.50 8.52
C GLN A 43 -32.61 -29.11 9.90
N LEU A 44 -33.76 -28.78 10.49
CA LEU A 44 -34.17 -29.33 11.78
C LEU A 44 -34.40 -30.85 11.69
N ILE A 45 -35.16 -31.28 10.67
CA ILE A 45 -35.55 -32.68 10.46
C ILE A 45 -34.36 -33.55 10.04
N ASN A 46 -33.52 -33.05 9.12
CA ASN A 46 -32.49 -33.88 8.49
C ASN A 46 -31.09 -33.72 9.10
N VAL A 47 -30.85 -32.68 9.92
CA VAL A 47 -29.54 -32.42 10.54
C VAL A 47 -29.64 -32.31 12.05
N VAL A 48 -30.39 -31.35 12.59
CA VAL A 48 -30.39 -31.07 14.04
C VAL A 48 -30.92 -32.25 14.85
N ILE A 49 -32.14 -32.70 14.55
CA ILE A 49 -32.80 -33.77 15.31
C ILE A 49 -32.04 -35.10 15.19
N PRO A 50 -31.58 -35.55 14.01
CA PRO A 50 -30.76 -36.77 13.88
C PRO A 50 -29.45 -36.72 14.67
N GLN A 51 -28.81 -35.55 14.74
CA GLN A 51 -27.57 -35.37 15.50
C GLN A 51 -27.81 -35.30 17.01
N LEU A 52 -28.98 -34.85 17.46
CA LEU A 52 -29.35 -34.85 18.87
C LEU A 52 -29.81 -36.22 19.36
N GLN A 53 -30.68 -36.93 18.63
CA GLN A 53 -31.22 -38.20 19.12
C GLN A 53 -30.13 -39.23 19.46
N PHE A 54 -30.38 -40.05 20.48
CA PHE A 54 -29.49 -41.13 20.91
C PHE A 54 -30.22 -42.48 21.07
N LEU A 55 -31.47 -42.57 20.61
CA LEU A 55 -32.28 -43.79 20.67
C LEU A 55 -31.85 -44.82 19.63
N SER A 56 -31.34 -44.34 18.49
CA SER A 56 -30.81 -45.17 17.42
C SER A 56 -29.32 -44.91 17.23
N PRO A 57 -28.49 -45.96 17.05
CA PRO A 57 -27.05 -45.80 16.85
C PRO A 57 -26.76 -44.92 15.63
N HIS A 58 -26.07 -43.81 15.86
CA HIS A 58 -25.62 -42.90 14.82
C HIS A 58 -24.22 -42.36 15.17
N ASP A 59 -23.46 -41.89 14.18
CA ASP A 59 -22.18 -41.21 14.41
C ASP A 59 -22.47 -39.76 14.77
N ASN A 60 -23.05 -39.56 15.97
CA ASN A 60 -23.54 -38.27 16.42
C ASN A 60 -22.38 -37.28 16.59
N LYS A 61 -22.55 -36.09 16.02
CA LYS A 61 -21.60 -34.98 16.09
C LYS A 61 -22.14 -33.85 16.95
N GLY A 62 -21.26 -32.94 17.37
CA GLY A 62 -21.68 -31.68 17.96
C GLY A 62 -22.40 -30.81 16.91
N LEU A 63 -23.28 -29.93 17.36
CA LEU A 63 -24.00 -28.99 16.48
C LEU A 63 -23.49 -27.57 16.67
N LEU A 64 -23.28 -26.87 15.55
CA LEU A 64 -22.92 -25.45 15.53
C LEU A 64 -23.99 -24.69 14.74
N ILE A 65 -24.82 -23.92 15.45
CA ILE A 65 -25.77 -23.00 14.81
C ILE A 65 -24.99 -21.76 14.41
N VAL A 66 -24.85 -21.56 13.11
CA VAL A 66 -24.17 -20.42 12.50
C VAL A 66 -25.23 -19.43 12.05
N GLY A 67 -25.26 -18.29 12.71
CA GLY A 67 -26.21 -17.23 12.41
C GLY A 67 -25.69 -15.95 13.01
N ASN A 68 -25.73 -14.90 12.20
CA ASN A 68 -25.37 -13.57 12.65
C ASN A 68 -26.21 -13.17 13.88
N TYR A 69 -25.73 -12.22 14.68
CA TYR A 69 -26.59 -11.65 15.72
C TYR A 69 -27.91 -11.16 15.11
N GLY A 70 -29.01 -11.22 15.88
CA GLY A 70 -30.32 -10.75 15.43
C GLY A 70 -31.05 -11.64 14.41
N THR A 71 -30.44 -12.72 13.91
CA THR A 71 -31.09 -13.65 12.95
C THR A 71 -31.93 -14.74 13.62
N GLY A 72 -32.13 -14.68 14.94
CA GLY A 72 -32.86 -15.70 15.69
C GLY A 72 -32.02 -16.91 16.15
N LYS A 73 -30.69 -16.86 16.08
CA LYS A 73 -29.79 -17.95 16.54
C LYS A 73 -30.07 -18.42 17.97
N SER A 74 -30.04 -17.49 18.94
CA SER A 74 -30.28 -17.82 20.34
C SER A 74 -31.73 -18.27 20.56
N HIS A 75 -32.69 -17.76 19.78
CA HIS A 75 -34.09 -18.22 19.76
C HIS A 75 -34.17 -19.68 19.29
N LEU A 76 -33.53 -20.04 18.18
CA LEU A 76 -33.46 -21.41 17.68
C LEU A 76 -32.83 -22.37 18.71
N MET A 77 -31.71 -21.97 19.31
CA MET A 77 -31.05 -22.77 20.36
C MET A 77 -31.96 -22.95 21.58
N ALA A 78 -32.67 -21.91 21.99
CA ALA A 78 -33.67 -21.99 23.07
C ALA A 78 -34.84 -22.92 22.73
N VAL A 79 -35.33 -22.89 21.49
CA VAL A 79 -36.42 -23.77 21.02
C VAL A 79 -35.97 -25.22 20.99
N VAL A 80 -34.84 -25.52 20.35
CA VAL A 80 -34.30 -26.89 20.24
C VAL A 80 -34.03 -27.46 21.63
N SER A 81 -33.38 -26.67 22.49
CA SER A 81 -33.07 -27.12 23.85
C SER A 81 -34.30 -27.22 24.74
N GLY A 82 -35.27 -26.31 24.61
CA GLY A 82 -36.54 -26.36 25.34
C GLY A 82 -37.37 -27.60 24.98
N VAL A 83 -37.48 -27.92 23.68
CA VAL A 83 -38.17 -29.15 23.24
C VAL A 83 -37.44 -30.40 23.72
N ALA A 84 -36.11 -30.41 23.67
CA ALA A 84 -35.30 -31.51 24.18
C ALA A 84 -35.48 -31.74 25.70
N GLU A 85 -35.75 -30.68 26.46
CA GLU A 85 -35.94 -30.73 27.92
C GLU A 85 -37.38 -31.04 28.35
N TYR A 86 -38.37 -30.45 27.67
CA TYR A 86 -39.77 -30.49 28.05
C TYR A 86 -40.61 -31.09 26.91
N ALA A 87 -41.09 -32.32 27.11
CA ALA A 87 -41.84 -33.06 26.08
C ALA A 87 -43.09 -32.31 25.60
N ASP A 88 -43.77 -31.62 26.51
CA ASP A 88 -45.00 -30.87 26.32
C ASP A 88 -44.87 -29.70 25.32
N LEU A 89 -43.64 -29.32 24.98
CA LEU A 89 -43.37 -28.21 24.06
C LEU A 89 -43.31 -28.65 22.60
N ALA A 90 -43.05 -29.93 22.30
CA ALA A 90 -42.99 -30.41 20.91
C ALA A 90 -44.29 -30.11 20.10
N PRO A 91 -45.50 -30.30 20.66
CA PRO A 91 -46.75 -29.97 19.94
C PRO A 91 -46.97 -28.47 19.69
N LEU A 92 -46.19 -27.58 20.32
CA LEU A 92 -46.31 -26.13 20.19
C LEU A 92 -45.46 -25.55 19.05
N LEU A 93 -44.66 -26.37 18.37
CA LEU A 93 -43.88 -25.94 17.22
C LEU A 93 -44.81 -25.59 16.05
N ASN A 94 -44.59 -24.48 15.35
CA ASN A 94 -45.49 -24.01 14.29
C ASN A 94 -45.32 -24.74 12.93
N HIS A 95 -44.73 -25.95 12.89
CA HIS A 95 -44.53 -26.71 11.66
C HIS A 95 -44.73 -28.22 11.87
N THR A 96 -45.73 -28.81 11.23
CA THR A 96 -46.19 -30.19 11.48
C THR A 96 -45.09 -31.25 11.31
N LEU A 97 -44.32 -31.21 10.21
CA LEU A 97 -43.25 -32.20 10.00
C LEU A 97 -42.12 -32.11 11.04
N VAL A 98 -41.89 -30.91 11.61
CA VAL A 98 -40.88 -30.73 12.65
C VAL A 98 -41.42 -31.23 14.00
N GLN A 99 -42.72 -31.04 14.27
CA GLN A 99 -43.37 -31.65 15.45
C GLN A 99 -43.18 -33.17 15.47
N GLU A 100 -43.46 -33.84 14.35
CA GLU A 100 -43.30 -35.29 14.20
C GLU A 100 -41.85 -35.74 14.40
N ALA A 101 -40.89 -35.06 13.76
CA ALA A 101 -39.47 -35.40 13.93
C ALA A 101 -38.98 -35.16 15.38
N ALA A 102 -39.46 -34.11 16.03
CA ALA A 102 -39.04 -33.71 17.37
C ALA A 102 -39.41 -34.72 18.46
N GLU A 103 -40.37 -35.61 18.23
CA GLU A 103 -40.74 -36.69 19.16
C GLU A 103 -39.54 -37.55 19.60
N SER A 104 -38.55 -37.71 18.72
CA SER A 104 -37.34 -38.48 18.99
C SER A 104 -36.41 -37.87 20.05
N ILE A 105 -36.54 -36.58 20.32
CA ILE A 105 -35.73 -35.83 21.31
C ILE A 105 -36.56 -35.21 22.44
N ALA A 106 -37.89 -35.12 22.27
CA ALA A 106 -38.79 -34.42 23.16
C ALA A 106 -38.71 -34.94 24.61
N GLY A 107 -38.30 -34.08 25.54
CA GLY A 107 -38.13 -34.44 26.97
C GLY A 107 -37.09 -35.53 27.26
N ARG A 108 -36.13 -35.75 26.37
CA ARG A 108 -35.09 -36.79 26.50
C ARG A 108 -33.78 -36.25 27.08
N PHE A 109 -33.70 -34.97 27.39
CA PHE A 109 -32.46 -34.34 27.86
C PHE A 109 -32.65 -33.59 29.17
N LYS A 110 -31.61 -33.63 30.00
CA LYS A 110 -31.34 -32.59 30.98
C LYS A 110 -30.41 -31.57 30.34
N VAL A 111 -30.79 -30.29 30.39
CA VAL A 111 -30.15 -29.24 29.59
C VAL A 111 -29.42 -28.27 30.49
N THR A 112 -28.15 -27.99 30.17
CA THR A 112 -27.40 -26.87 30.76
C THR A 112 -27.14 -25.82 29.69
N ARG A 113 -27.50 -24.56 29.99
CA ARG A 113 -27.44 -23.42 29.07
C ARG A 113 -26.42 -22.41 29.59
N ALA A 114 -25.28 -22.33 28.91
CA ALA A 114 -24.17 -21.45 29.27
C ALA A 114 -24.02 -20.31 28.26
N GLU A 115 -23.69 -19.12 28.77
CA GLU A 115 -23.30 -17.95 27.98
C GLU A 115 -21.88 -17.58 28.40
N ILE A 116 -20.93 -17.63 27.47
CA ILE A 116 -19.52 -17.35 27.77
C ILE A 116 -19.26 -15.84 27.66
N GLY A 117 -19.21 -15.16 28.80
CA GLY A 117 -18.83 -13.74 28.87
C GLY A 117 -17.33 -13.49 28.75
N GLY A 118 -16.91 -12.23 28.97
CA GLY A 118 -15.50 -11.80 28.98
C GLY A 118 -14.71 -12.32 30.17
N VAL A 119 -14.41 -13.62 30.20
CA VAL A 119 -13.69 -14.30 31.28
C VAL A 119 -12.31 -14.79 30.84
N THR A 120 -11.35 -14.85 31.78
CA THR A 120 -9.95 -15.22 31.49
C THR A 120 -9.66 -16.72 31.57
N GLY A 121 -10.62 -17.53 32.06
CA GLY A 121 -10.48 -18.99 32.22
C GLY A 121 -10.19 -19.72 30.89
N SER A 122 -9.89 -21.02 30.93
CA SER A 122 -9.85 -21.85 29.71
C SER A 122 -11.25 -22.31 29.31
N LEU A 123 -11.48 -22.64 28.04
CA LEU A 123 -12.81 -23.10 27.58
C LEU A 123 -13.24 -24.36 28.34
N ARG A 124 -12.27 -25.25 28.57
CA ARG A 124 -12.42 -26.46 29.36
C ARG A 124 -12.97 -26.15 30.75
N ASP A 125 -12.29 -25.27 31.49
CA ASP A 125 -12.64 -25.04 32.88
C ASP A 125 -14.00 -24.33 33.01
N ILE A 126 -14.31 -23.42 32.09
CA ILE A 126 -15.62 -22.74 32.03
C ILE A 126 -16.74 -23.76 31.81
N LEU A 127 -16.64 -24.57 30.75
CA LEU A 127 -17.71 -25.50 30.38
C LEU A 127 -17.85 -26.67 31.37
N LEU A 128 -16.74 -27.21 31.87
CA LEU A 128 -16.80 -28.26 32.89
C LEU A 128 -17.37 -27.70 34.19
N ARG A 129 -17.08 -26.45 34.57
CA ARG A 129 -17.66 -25.85 35.77
C ARG A 129 -19.18 -25.68 35.67
N GLU A 130 -19.68 -25.19 34.55
CA GLU A 130 -21.14 -25.10 34.32
C GLU A 130 -21.79 -26.49 34.33
N LEU A 131 -21.08 -27.53 33.84
CA LEU A 131 -21.55 -28.90 33.90
C LEU A 131 -21.54 -29.48 35.33
N GLU A 132 -20.54 -29.16 36.16
CA GLU A 132 -20.53 -29.54 37.59
C GLU A 132 -21.72 -28.96 38.33
N ILE A 133 -21.99 -27.66 38.13
CA ILE A 133 -23.11 -26.97 38.76
C ILE A 133 -24.43 -27.64 38.36
N ALA A 134 -24.62 -27.91 37.06
CA ALA A 134 -25.82 -28.58 36.56
C ALA A 134 -25.96 -30.02 37.12
N LEU A 135 -24.87 -30.79 37.18
CA LEU A 135 -24.87 -32.13 37.75
C LEU A 135 -25.19 -32.13 39.26
N GLU A 136 -24.76 -31.11 39.99
CA GLU A 136 -25.12 -30.91 41.40
C GLU A 136 -26.62 -30.58 41.54
N GLU A 137 -27.15 -29.69 40.71
CA GLU A 137 -28.58 -29.35 40.65
C GLU A 137 -29.47 -30.56 40.28
N TRP A 138 -28.97 -31.47 39.43
CA TRP A 138 -29.65 -32.72 39.08
C TRP A 138 -29.43 -33.85 40.09
N GLU A 139 -28.79 -33.56 41.23
CA GLU A 139 -28.50 -34.51 42.30
C GLU A 139 -27.66 -35.72 41.82
N THR A 140 -26.75 -35.49 40.88
CA THR A 140 -25.74 -36.43 40.37
C THR A 140 -24.34 -35.79 40.41
N PRO A 141 -23.86 -35.31 41.58
CA PRO A 141 -22.66 -34.49 41.65
C PRO A 141 -21.43 -35.26 41.15
N PHE A 142 -20.64 -34.61 40.30
CA PHE A 142 -19.38 -35.10 39.77
C PHE A 142 -18.35 -33.98 39.81
N THR A 143 -17.12 -34.28 40.21
CA THR A 143 -16.03 -33.30 40.23
C THR A 143 -15.04 -33.63 39.13
N PHE A 144 -14.84 -32.70 38.19
CA PHE A 144 -13.86 -32.90 37.14
C PHE A 144 -12.45 -32.62 37.67
N PRO A 145 -11.48 -33.52 37.42
CA PRO A 145 -10.10 -33.29 37.82
C PRO A 145 -9.51 -32.07 37.10
N PRO A 146 -8.54 -31.35 37.70
CA PRO A 146 -7.82 -30.25 37.06
C PRO A 146 -7.10 -30.67 35.76
N ALA A 147 -6.87 -29.72 34.85
CA ALA A 147 -6.32 -29.97 33.51
C ALA A 147 -4.90 -30.58 33.54
N ASP A 148 -4.10 -30.29 34.56
CA ASP A 148 -2.75 -30.81 34.76
C ASP A 148 -2.73 -32.24 35.34
N GLN A 149 -3.89 -32.76 35.75
CA GLN A 149 -4.05 -34.09 36.35
C GLN A 149 -4.70 -35.10 35.39
N VAL A 150 -5.02 -34.69 34.16
CA VAL A 150 -5.63 -35.56 33.15
C VAL A 150 -4.82 -35.65 31.87
N THR A 151 -4.81 -36.85 31.28
CA THR A 151 -4.19 -37.09 29.97
C THR A 151 -5.13 -36.76 28.81
N ASN A 152 -6.45 -36.82 29.03
CA ASN A 152 -7.49 -36.45 28.07
C ASN A 152 -8.77 -36.06 28.86
N ASN A 153 -9.66 -35.26 28.26
CA ASN A 153 -10.91 -34.87 28.95
C ASN A 153 -12.07 -35.84 28.68
N LYS A 154 -11.95 -36.68 27.66
CA LYS A 154 -13.02 -37.60 27.22
C LYS A 154 -13.41 -38.58 28.30
N ASP A 155 -12.43 -39.22 28.93
CA ASP A 155 -12.68 -40.25 29.94
C ASP A 155 -13.44 -39.66 31.14
N ALA A 156 -13.12 -38.42 31.53
CA ALA A 156 -13.80 -37.72 32.61
C ALA A 156 -15.26 -37.38 32.26
N ILE A 157 -15.53 -36.91 31.05
CA ILE A 157 -16.90 -36.60 30.60
C ILE A 157 -17.72 -37.89 30.45
N ILE A 158 -17.14 -38.96 29.90
CA ILE A 158 -17.79 -40.27 29.80
C ILE A 158 -18.16 -40.81 31.19
N ALA A 159 -17.25 -40.69 32.16
CA ALA A 159 -17.51 -41.09 33.55
C ALA A 159 -18.63 -40.26 34.20
N ALA A 160 -18.66 -38.94 33.96
CA ALA A 160 -19.72 -38.07 34.45
C ALA A 160 -21.08 -38.44 33.85
N VAL A 161 -21.14 -38.72 32.53
CA VAL A 161 -22.37 -39.17 31.86
C VAL A 161 -22.81 -40.53 32.40
N ALA A 162 -21.90 -41.47 32.60
CA ALA A 162 -22.23 -42.77 33.17
C ALA A 162 -22.84 -42.65 34.58
N ALA A 163 -22.23 -41.83 35.45
CA ALA A 163 -22.76 -41.56 36.79
C ALA A 163 -24.15 -40.88 36.75
N PHE A 164 -24.35 -39.95 35.81
CA PHE A 164 -25.66 -39.33 35.58
C PHE A 164 -26.73 -40.35 35.14
N GLN A 165 -26.37 -41.28 34.25
CA GLN A 165 -27.30 -42.30 33.75
C GLN A 165 -27.71 -43.34 34.79
N GLU A 166 -26.95 -43.52 35.88
CA GLU A 166 -27.38 -44.37 37.00
C GLU A 166 -28.69 -43.86 37.63
N ARG A 167 -28.90 -42.53 37.62
CA ARG A 167 -30.12 -41.89 38.13
C ARG A 167 -31.14 -41.61 37.03
N TYR A 168 -30.68 -41.22 35.83
CA TYR A 168 -31.54 -40.85 34.70
C TYR A 168 -31.25 -41.72 33.47
N PRO A 169 -31.69 -43.00 33.46
CA PRO A 169 -31.31 -43.96 32.42
C PRO A 169 -31.83 -43.60 31.02
N ASP A 170 -33.01 -42.98 30.95
CA ASP A 170 -33.67 -42.62 29.69
C ASP A 170 -33.33 -41.21 29.19
N HIS A 171 -32.40 -40.52 29.86
CA HIS A 171 -32.03 -39.14 29.51
C HIS A 171 -30.57 -39.01 29.09
N GLY A 172 -30.34 -38.07 28.18
CA GLY A 172 -29.03 -37.55 27.84
C GLY A 172 -28.74 -36.21 28.53
N ILE A 173 -27.51 -35.72 28.36
CA ILE A 173 -27.10 -34.38 28.79
C ILE A 173 -26.94 -33.53 27.53
N LEU A 174 -27.60 -32.37 27.46
CA LEU A 174 -27.43 -31.40 26.39
C LEU A 174 -26.75 -30.14 26.93
N LEU A 175 -25.51 -29.90 26.49
CA LEU A 175 -24.76 -28.68 26.79
C LEU A 175 -24.97 -27.66 25.65
N VAL A 176 -25.61 -26.55 25.98
CA VAL A 176 -25.90 -25.46 25.03
C VAL A 176 -25.04 -24.26 25.37
N VAL A 177 -24.25 -23.77 24.41
CA VAL A 177 -23.26 -22.71 24.64
C VAL A 177 -23.45 -21.59 23.62
N ASP A 178 -23.81 -20.39 24.09
CA ASP A 178 -23.79 -19.18 23.27
C ASP A 178 -22.47 -18.41 23.40
N GLU A 179 -22.18 -17.54 22.42
CA GLU A 179 -21.01 -16.65 22.35
C GLU A 179 -19.63 -17.35 22.28
N LEU A 180 -19.61 -18.62 21.87
CA LEU A 180 -18.39 -19.43 21.76
C LEU A 180 -17.31 -18.78 20.86
N LEU A 181 -17.71 -18.23 19.71
CA LEU A 181 -16.77 -17.60 18.77
C LEU A 181 -16.11 -16.35 19.35
N ASP A 182 -16.88 -15.50 20.03
CA ASP A 182 -16.38 -14.24 20.59
C ASP A 182 -15.38 -14.51 21.70
N TYR A 183 -15.66 -15.50 22.54
CA TYR A 183 -14.70 -16.00 23.51
C TYR A 183 -13.41 -16.49 22.84
N LEU A 184 -13.50 -17.36 21.82
CA LEU A 184 -12.32 -17.88 21.10
C LEU A 184 -11.50 -16.76 20.42
N ARG A 185 -12.18 -15.69 19.97
CA ARG A 185 -11.55 -14.47 19.43
C ARG A 185 -10.80 -13.64 20.48
N THR A 186 -10.92 -13.90 21.78
CA THR A 186 -10.09 -13.21 22.78
C THR A 186 -8.82 -13.96 23.14
N ARG A 187 -8.70 -15.23 22.71
CA ARG A 187 -7.63 -16.14 23.14
C ARG A 187 -6.32 -15.91 22.39
N GLU A 188 -5.22 -16.05 23.12
CA GLU A 188 -3.88 -16.10 22.56
C GLU A 188 -3.65 -17.41 21.78
N GLU A 189 -2.69 -17.43 20.86
CA GLU A 189 -2.47 -18.55 19.93
C GLU A 189 -2.36 -19.92 20.62
N ARG A 190 -1.55 -20.02 21.68
CA ARG A 190 -1.36 -21.28 22.42
C ARG A 190 -2.62 -21.72 23.15
N GLN A 191 -3.35 -20.77 23.74
CA GLN A 191 -4.60 -21.04 24.46
C GLN A 191 -5.68 -21.50 23.48
N LEU A 192 -5.77 -20.86 22.32
CA LEU A 192 -6.71 -21.23 21.27
C LEU A 192 -6.52 -22.67 20.78
N ILE A 193 -5.27 -23.12 20.60
CA ILE A 193 -4.98 -24.52 20.21
C ILE A 193 -5.54 -25.51 21.24
N LEU A 194 -5.37 -25.22 22.54
CA LEU A 194 -5.89 -26.05 23.62
C LEU A 194 -7.42 -26.05 23.65
N ASP A 195 -8.04 -24.87 23.51
CA ASP A 195 -9.49 -24.70 23.52
C ASP A 195 -10.14 -25.41 22.31
N LEU A 196 -9.53 -25.35 21.12
CA LEU A 196 -9.95 -26.11 19.93
C LEU A 196 -9.77 -27.63 20.13
N GLY A 197 -8.68 -28.04 20.78
CA GLY A 197 -8.44 -29.44 21.15
C GLY A 197 -9.55 -29.98 22.05
N PHE A 198 -10.00 -29.19 23.03
CA PHE A 198 -11.11 -29.52 23.91
C PHE A 198 -12.46 -29.59 23.17
N LEU A 199 -12.75 -28.65 22.27
CA LEU A 199 -13.97 -28.71 21.44
C LEU A 199 -14.02 -30.00 20.61
N ARG A 200 -12.89 -30.42 20.01
CA ARG A 200 -12.81 -31.69 19.30
C ARG A 200 -13.15 -32.87 20.22
N GLU A 201 -12.63 -32.88 21.45
CA GLU A 201 -12.92 -33.92 22.44
C GLU A 201 -14.41 -33.96 22.81
N LEU A 202 -15.08 -32.81 22.95
CA LEU A 202 -16.53 -32.75 23.17
C LEU A 202 -17.31 -33.40 22.03
N GLY A 203 -16.93 -33.10 20.77
CA GLY A 203 -17.54 -33.72 19.60
C GLY A 203 -17.30 -35.23 19.51
N GLU A 204 -16.14 -35.71 19.98
CA GLU A 204 -15.86 -37.15 20.07
C GLU A 204 -16.70 -37.85 21.15
N VAL A 205 -16.93 -37.20 22.29
CA VAL A 205 -17.78 -37.76 23.36
C VAL A 205 -19.25 -37.86 22.92
N ALA A 206 -19.71 -36.93 22.08
CA ALA A 206 -21.07 -36.95 21.55
C ALA A 206 -21.38 -38.22 20.72
N ALA A 207 -20.39 -38.78 20.03
CA ALA A 207 -20.53 -40.02 19.27
C ALA A 207 -20.57 -41.29 20.16
N LEU A 208 -20.04 -41.21 21.38
CA LEU A 208 -19.83 -42.37 22.26
C LEU A 208 -20.88 -42.52 23.36
N THR A 209 -21.57 -41.43 23.70
CA THR A 209 -22.47 -41.37 24.87
C THR A 209 -23.72 -40.55 24.56
N PRO A 210 -24.77 -40.59 25.40
CA PRO A 210 -25.93 -39.68 25.30
C PRO A 210 -25.66 -38.21 25.67
N PHE A 211 -24.41 -37.77 25.63
CA PHE A 211 -24.04 -36.36 25.73
C PHE A 211 -24.17 -35.66 24.37
N ARG A 212 -24.74 -34.46 24.33
CA ARG A 212 -24.87 -33.65 23.12
C ARG A 212 -24.38 -32.22 23.37
N PHE A 213 -23.79 -31.63 22.35
CA PHE A 213 -23.30 -30.26 22.38
C PHE A 213 -23.98 -29.42 21.31
N LEU A 214 -24.46 -28.23 21.67
CA LEU A 214 -25.05 -27.26 20.78
C LEU A 214 -24.39 -25.88 20.99
N GLY A 215 -23.59 -25.44 20.04
CA GLY A 215 -22.87 -24.15 20.10
C GLY A 215 -23.46 -23.11 19.16
N GLY A 216 -23.51 -21.86 19.59
CA GLY A 216 -23.89 -20.72 18.74
C GLY A 216 -22.67 -19.94 18.22
N LEU A 217 -22.60 -19.73 16.90
CA LEU A 217 -21.54 -18.96 16.23
C LEU A 217 -22.13 -17.85 15.35
N GLN A 218 -21.49 -16.68 15.30
CA GLN A 218 -21.92 -15.57 14.44
C GLN A 218 -21.45 -15.72 12.99
N GLU A 219 -20.23 -16.22 12.82
CA GLU A 219 -19.59 -16.47 11.53
C GLU A 219 -19.09 -17.90 11.48
N THR A 220 -18.72 -18.37 10.30
CA THR A 220 -18.06 -19.66 10.17
C THR A 220 -16.67 -19.59 10.81
N LEU A 221 -16.52 -20.23 11.97
CA LEU A 221 -15.23 -20.45 12.64
C LEU A 221 -14.14 -20.91 11.66
N PHE A 222 -14.55 -21.70 10.66
CA PHE A 222 -13.67 -22.42 9.76
C PHE A 222 -13.20 -21.61 8.54
N ASP A 223 -13.84 -20.47 8.24
CA ASP A 223 -13.48 -19.64 7.07
C ASP A 223 -12.86 -18.28 7.46
N SER A 224 -12.63 -18.04 8.75
CA SER A 224 -12.05 -16.78 9.23
C SER A 224 -10.54 -16.71 8.97
N PRO A 225 -10.03 -15.67 8.27
CA PRO A 225 -8.59 -15.48 8.03
C PRO A 225 -7.78 -15.42 9.33
N ARG A 226 -8.40 -14.94 10.41
CA ARG A 226 -7.77 -14.85 11.74
C ARG A 226 -7.28 -16.20 12.25
N PHE A 227 -7.97 -17.29 11.90
CA PHE A 227 -7.62 -18.62 12.37
C PHE A 227 -6.81 -19.43 11.35
N ALA A 228 -6.28 -18.80 10.30
CA ALA A 228 -5.48 -19.47 9.28
C ALA A 228 -4.27 -20.22 9.88
N PHE A 229 -3.66 -19.70 10.95
CA PHE A 229 -2.52 -20.32 11.63
C PHE A 229 -2.88 -21.64 12.36
N VAL A 230 -4.16 -21.88 12.67
CA VAL A 230 -4.68 -23.13 13.30
C VAL A 230 -5.60 -23.92 12.37
N ALA A 231 -5.51 -23.70 11.06
CA ALA A 231 -6.39 -24.34 10.06
C ALA A 231 -6.40 -25.88 10.12
N GLU A 232 -5.31 -26.53 10.54
CA GLU A 232 -5.29 -27.99 10.74
C GLU A 232 -6.14 -28.44 11.93
N GLN A 233 -6.01 -27.78 13.10
CA GLN A 233 -6.81 -28.12 14.28
C GLN A 233 -8.29 -27.81 14.05
N LEU A 234 -8.59 -26.68 13.40
CA LEU A 234 -9.95 -26.33 12.99
C LEU A 234 -10.57 -27.38 12.06
N ARG A 235 -9.83 -27.93 11.09
CA ARG A 235 -10.34 -29.02 10.24
C ARG A 235 -10.72 -30.26 11.07
N ARG A 236 -9.92 -30.62 12.08
CA ARG A 236 -10.23 -31.75 12.97
C ARG A 236 -11.45 -31.51 13.84
N VAL A 237 -11.67 -30.27 14.29
CA VAL A 237 -12.92 -29.88 14.97
C VAL A 237 -14.07 -30.00 13.98
N ARG A 238 -13.95 -29.46 12.77
CA ARG A 238 -15.00 -29.51 11.73
C ARG A 238 -15.51 -30.92 11.45
N ASP A 239 -14.61 -31.90 11.40
CA ASP A 239 -15.01 -33.30 11.13
C ASP A 239 -15.90 -33.90 12.24
N ARG A 240 -15.93 -33.27 13.44
CA ARG A 240 -16.72 -33.67 14.62
C ARG A 240 -17.94 -32.79 14.89
N PHE A 241 -18.22 -31.80 14.04
CA PHE A 241 -19.36 -30.90 14.21
C PHE A 241 -20.12 -30.68 12.90
N GLU A 242 -21.45 -30.70 12.96
CA GLU A 242 -22.31 -30.27 11.86
C GLU A 242 -22.68 -28.79 12.00
N GLN A 243 -22.70 -28.07 10.88
CA GLN A 243 -23.04 -26.64 10.84
C GLN A 243 -24.45 -26.43 10.29
N VAL A 244 -25.27 -25.72 11.06
CA VAL A 244 -26.63 -25.36 10.69
C VAL A 244 -26.66 -23.86 10.48
N ARG A 245 -26.79 -23.43 9.23
CA ARG A 245 -26.73 -22.00 8.85
C ARG A 245 -28.13 -21.43 8.75
N ILE A 246 -28.40 -20.39 9.54
CA ILE A 246 -29.60 -19.55 9.37
C ILE A 246 -29.36 -18.67 8.15
N SER A 247 -30.22 -18.83 7.15
CA SER A 247 -30.12 -18.16 5.86
C SER A 247 -30.98 -16.90 5.79
N ARG A 248 -30.75 -16.12 4.73
CA ARG A 248 -31.56 -14.94 4.40
C ARG A 248 -33.04 -15.27 4.24
N GLU A 249 -33.35 -16.39 3.59
CA GLU A 249 -34.73 -16.84 3.36
C GLU A 249 -35.46 -17.02 4.69
N ASP A 250 -34.75 -17.50 5.72
CA ASP A 250 -35.30 -17.68 7.06
C ASP A 250 -35.60 -16.33 7.72
N ILE A 251 -34.74 -15.32 7.53
CA ILE A 251 -34.97 -13.96 8.06
C ILE A 251 -36.16 -13.31 7.34
N ALA A 252 -36.21 -13.39 6.00
CA ALA A 252 -37.32 -12.85 5.21
C ALA A 252 -38.64 -13.50 5.61
N TYR A 253 -38.63 -14.82 5.84
CA TYR A 253 -39.78 -15.57 6.33
C TYR A 253 -40.23 -15.10 7.72
N VAL A 254 -39.30 -14.92 8.66
CA VAL A 254 -39.60 -14.36 9.99
C VAL A 254 -40.17 -12.94 9.89
N VAL A 255 -39.61 -12.10 9.02
CA VAL A 255 -40.13 -10.73 8.80
C VAL A 255 -41.56 -10.78 8.25
N SER A 256 -41.85 -11.62 7.26
CA SER A 256 -43.20 -11.68 6.65
C SER A 256 -44.25 -12.38 7.51
N HIS A 257 -43.87 -13.40 8.28
CA HIS A 257 -44.83 -14.24 9.03
C HIS A 257 -44.97 -13.87 10.51
N ARG A 258 -43.99 -13.14 11.08
CA ARG A 258 -44.04 -12.67 12.47
C ARG A 258 -44.21 -11.16 12.56
N LEU A 259 -43.28 -10.39 11.98
CA LEU A 259 -43.32 -8.92 12.09
C LEU A 259 -44.41 -8.30 11.24
N LEU A 260 -44.61 -8.84 10.04
CA LEU A 260 -45.45 -8.26 9.00
C LEU A 260 -46.56 -9.21 8.55
N HIS A 261 -47.15 -9.96 9.48
CA HIS A 261 -48.18 -10.95 9.17
C HIS A 261 -49.36 -10.30 8.41
N LYS A 262 -49.88 -11.01 7.41
CA LYS A 262 -50.94 -10.52 6.51
C LYS A 262 -51.98 -11.60 6.27
N SER A 263 -53.25 -11.21 6.21
CA SER A 263 -54.30 -12.08 5.66
C SER A 263 -54.27 -12.09 4.13
N ASP A 264 -54.93 -13.07 3.51
CA ASP A 264 -55.08 -13.16 2.05
C ASP A 264 -55.73 -11.90 1.46
N GLU A 265 -56.68 -11.28 2.17
CA GLU A 265 -57.31 -10.02 1.76
C GLU A 265 -56.32 -8.86 1.78
N GLN A 266 -55.48 -8.77 2.82
CA GLN A 266 -54.44 -7.74 2.92
C GLN A 266 -53.40 -7.91 1.82
N LEU A 267 -52.96 -9.14 1.55
CA LEU A 267 -52.05 -9.46 0.45
C LEU A 267 -52.64 -9.05 -0.89
N ALA A 268 -53.90 -9.38 -1.17
CA ALA A 268 -54.56 -8.99 -2.43
C ALA A 268 -54.56 -7.47 -2.64
N ARG A 269 -54.86 -6.70 -1.59
CA ARG A 269 -54.87 -5.22 -1.63
C ARG A 269 -53.48 -4.63 -1.85
N ILE A 270 -52.45 -5.19 -1.21
CA ILE A 270 -51.05 -4.78 -1.40
C ILE A 270 -50.60 -5.12 -2.83
N THR A 271 -50.88 -6.32 -3.31
CA THR A 271 -50.53 -6.76 -4.66
C THR A 271 -51.18 -5.89 -5.72
N GLU A 272 -52.44 -5.50 -5.54
CA GLU A 272 -53.13 -4.56 -6.44
C GLU A 272 -52.47 -3.17 -6.44
N HIS A 273 -52.11 -2.65 -5.26
CA HIS A 273 -51.37 -1.39 -5.12
C HIS A 273 -50.01 -1.44 -5.83
N LEU A 274 -49.19 -2.45 -5.54
CA LEU A 274 -47.84 -2.57 -6.11
C LEU A 274 -47.86 -2.86 -7.62
N ARG A 275 -48.89 -3.54 -8.12
CA ARG A 275 -49.05 -3.83 -9.56
C ARG A 275 -49.11 -2.57 -10.41
N ALA A 276 -49.59 -1.43 -9.87
CA ALA A 276 -49.60 -0.16 -10.58
C ALA A 276 -48.18 0.36 -10.90
N PHE A 277 -47.16 -0.09 -10.16
CA PHE A 277 -45.77 0.38 -10.28
C PHE A 277 -44.84 -0.60 -10.98
N THR A 278 -45.28 -1.81 -11.33
CA THR A 278 -44.46 -2.80 -12.03
C THR A 278 -43.91 -2.32 -13.38
N PRO A 279 -44.54 -1.41 -14.16
CA PRO A 279 -43.93 -0.86 -15.37
C PRO A 279 -42.68 0.00 -15.12
N LEU A 280 -42.46 0.46 -13.88
CA LEU A 280 -41.32 1.28 -13.49
C LEU A 280 -40.14 0.44 -12.96
N TYR A 281 -40.41 -0.76 -12.42
CA TYR A 281 -39.43 -1.58 -11.70
C TYR A 281 -39.51 -3.04 -12.16
N ASN A 282 -38.57 -3.46 -13.00
CA ASN A 282 -38.56 -4.80 -13.60
C ASN A 282 -38.46 -5.91 -12.53
N ARG A 283 -37.59 -5.74 -11.52
CA ARG A 283 -37.45 -6.70 -10.42
C ARG A 283 -38.74 -6.89 -9.61
N MET A 284 -39.54 -5.84 -9.45
CA MET A 284 -40.83 -5.91 -8.76
C MET A 284 -41.85 -6.70 -9.59
N ALA A 285 -41.83 -6.54 -10.92
CA ALA A 285 -42.71 -7.28 -11.82
C ALA A 285 -42.46 -8.80 -11.74
N GLU A 286 -41.20 -9.21 -11.65
CA GLU A 286 -40.79 -10.62 -11.59
C GLU A 286 -41.08 -11.27 -10.23
N ARG A 287 -41.03 -10.49 -9.14
CA ARG A 287 -41.10 -10.98 -7.75
C ARG A 287 -42.25 -10.37 -6.95
N LEU A 288 -43.36 -10.01 -7.61
CA LEU A 288 -44.45 -9.23 -7.00
C LEU A 288 -45.01 -9.85 -5.71
N ASP A 289 -45.13 -11.19 -5.67
CA ASP A 289 -45.63 -11.90 -4.49
C ASP A 289 -44.72 -11.72 -3.27
N GLU A 290 -43.40 -11.75 -3.47
CA GLU A 290 -42.42 -11.52 -2.41
C GLU A 290 -42.47 -10.07 -1.90
N PHE A 291 -42.61 -9.10 -2.82
CA PHE A 291 -42.81 -7.70 -2.47
C PHE A 291 -44.09 -7.50 -1.65
N ALA A 292 -45.18 -8.17 -2.00
CA ALA A 292 -46.44 -8.11 -1.26
C ALA A 292 -46.31 -8.73 0.14
N GLN A 293 -45.61 -9.86 0.27
CA GLN A 293 -45.35 -10.51 1.55
C GLN A 293 -44.46 -9.66 2.48
N LEU A 294 -43.44 -9.00 1.94
CA LEU A 294 -42.52 -8.16 2.73
C LEU A 294 -43.00 -6.72 2.91
N PHE A 295 -44.09 -6.30 2.26
CA PHE A 295 -44.60 -4.94 2.35
C PHE A 295 -44.80 -4.50 3.82
N PRO A 296 -44.30 -3.31 4.21
CA PRO A 296 -43.72 -2.26 3.37
C PRO A 296 -42.19 -2.26 3.27
N ILE A 297 -41.50 -3.35 3.61
CA ILE A 297 -40.05 -3.46 3.53
C ILE A 297 -39.63 -3.96 2.15
N HIS A 298 -38.68 -3.29 1.52
CA HIS A 298 -38.13 -3.70 0.23
C HIS A 298 -37.26 -4.97 0.38
N PRO A 299 -37.37 -5.99 -0.49
CA PRO A 299 -36.55 -7.22 -0.39
C PRO A 299 -35.03 -6.96 -0.36
N ALA A 300 -34.55 -6.01 -1.17
CA ALA A 300 -33.13 -5.61 -1.20
C ALA A 300 -32.64 -4.96 0.11
N TYR A 301 -33.54 -4.52 1.00
CA TYR A 301 -33.15 -4.03 2.32
C TYR A 301 -32.55 -5.17 3.15
N ILE A 302 -33.22 -6.32 3.18
CA ILE A 302 -32.72 -7.50 3.87
C ILE A 302 -31.38 -7.96 3.27
N GLU A 303 -31.24 -7.91 1.94
CA GLU A 303 -29.99 -8.26 1.23
C GLU A 303 -28.80 -7.39 1.62
N THR A 304 -29.01 -6.08 1.57
CA THR A 304 -27.94 -5.11 1.78
C THR A 304 -27.47 -5.15 3.22
N PHE A 305 -28.40 -5.27 4.17
CA PHE A 305 -28.08 -5.33 5.59
C PHE A 305 -27.14 -6.49 5.93
N GLU A 306 -27.39 -7.70 5.43
CA GLU A 306 -26.54 -8.87 5.72
C GLU A 306 -25.07 -8.66 5.32
N ARG A 307 -24.85 -7.84 4.29
CA ARG A 307 -23.53 -7.51 3.75
C ARG A 307 -22.84 -6.39 4.53
N VAL A 308 -23.57 -5.55 5.26
CA VAL A 308 -22.97 -4.45 6.03
C VAL A 308 -22.03 -5.01 7.10
N TYR A 309 -20.72 -4.76 6.97
CA TYR A 309 -19.69 -5.38 7.82
C TYR A 309 -19.61 -4.74 9.21
N VAL A 310 -20.02 -3.46 9.32
CA VAL A 310 -19.91 -2.68 10.56
C VAL A 310 -21.16 -2.76 11.42
N ALA A 311 -22.28 -3.19 10.84
CA ALA A 311 -23.48 -3.42 11.59
C ALA A 311 -23.18 -4.52 12.62
N GLU A 312 -23.13 -4.16 13.91
CA GLU A 312 -23.42 -5.14 14.95
C GLU A 312 -24.79 -5.69 14.61
N LYS A 313 -24.83 -6.91 14.08
CA LYS A 313 -26.03 -7.51 13.46
C LYS A 313 -27.20 -7.70 14.46
N ARG A 314 -26.99 -7.31 15.73
CA ARG A 314 -27.83 -7.47 16.91
C ARG A 314 -29.27 -6.99 16.79
N GLU A 315 -29.66 -6.17 15.81
CA GLU A 315 -30.99 -5.56 15.85
C GLU A 315 -31.66 -5.38 14.46
N VAL A 316 -31.46 -6.28 13.48
CA VAL A 316 -32.18 -6.24 12.17
C VAL A 316 -33.69 -6.13 12.39
N LEU A 317 -34.23 -7.11 13.10
CA LEU A 317 -35.66 -7.22 13.31
C LEU A 317 -36.19 -6.05 14.14
N LYS A 318 -35.38 -5.49 15.06
CA LYS A 318 -35.73 -4.30 15.82
C LYS A 318 -35.67 -3.04 14.97
N THR A 319 -34.72 -2.92 14.04
CA THR A 319 -34.64 -1.82 13.07
C THR A 319 -35.87 -1.81 12.18
N PHE A 320 -36.27 -2.98 11.66
CA PHE A 320 -37.53 -3.10 10.93
C PHE A 320 -38.74 -2.84 11.83
N SER A 321 -38.74 -3.33 13.08
CA SER A 321 -39.81 -3.06 14.05
C SER A 321 -39.98 -1.56 14.33
N LEU A 322 -38.89 -0.80 14.46
CA LEU A 322 -38.88 0.65 14.65
C LEU A 322 -39.34 1.40 13.39
N ALA A 323 -38.83 1.04 12.22
CA ALA A 323 -39.26 1.61 10.94
C ALA A 323 -40.76 1.39 10.72
N MET A 324 -41.27 0.20 11.04
CA MET A 324 -42.69 -0.11 10.98
C MET A 324 -43.52 0.71 11.96
N ARG A 325 -43.11 0.80 13.23
CA ARG A 325 -43.80 1.62 14.23
C ARG A 325 -43.95 3.07 13.78
N ALA A 326 -42.96 3.63 13.10
CA ALA A 326 -43.03 4.98 12.56
C ALA A 326 -44.04 5.13 11.40
N LEU A 327 -44.34 4.05 10.67
CA LEU A 327 -45.22 4.05 9.49
C LEU A 327 -46.67 3.65 9.78
N LEU A 328 -46.95 2.88 10.83
CA LEU A 328 -48.28 2.28 11.07
C LEU A 328 -49.45 3.27 10.98
N ASP A 329 -49.25 4.51 11.43
CA ASP A 329 -50.27 5.57 11.47
C ASP A 329 -50.35 6.43 10.20
N GLN A 330 -49.42 6.23 9.27
CA GLN A 330 -49.34 6.97 8.02
C GLN A 330 -50.25 6.33 6.95
N GLU A 331 -50.65 7.15 5.98
CA GLU A 331 -51.34 6.65 4.78
C GLU A 331 -50.32 6.12 3.77
N VAL A 332 -50.64 4.98 3.14
CA VAL A 332 -49.87 4.46 2.02
C VAL A 332 -50.00 5.44 0.85
N PRO A 333 -48.90 5.98 0.31
CA PRO A 333 -48.93 6.91 -0.82
C PRO A 333 -49.64 6.28 -2.02
N ALA A 334 -50.53 7.03 -2.67
CA ALA A 334 -51.27 6.52 -3.84
C ALA A 334 -50.46 6.61 -5.15
N ASP A 335 -49.46 7.48 -5.19
CA ASP A 335 -48.63 7.82 -6.34
C ASP A 335 -47.24 7.13 -6.30
N GLN A 336 -46.93 6.38 -5.23
CA GLN A 336 -45.64 5.72 -5.03
C GLN A 336 -45.81 4.31 -4.47
N PRO A 337 -44.81 3.41 -4.63
CA PRO A 337 -44.87 2.07 -4.07
C PRO A 337 -45.08 2.04 -2.55
N GLY A 338 -44.58 3.05 -1.82
CA GLY A 338 -44.73 3.12 -0.36
C GLY A 338 -43.84 2.12 0.41
N LEU A 339 -42.72 1.72 -0.20
CA LEU A 339 -41.75 0.79 0.38
C LEU A 339 -40.61 1.54 1.10
N VAL A 340 -40.07 0.92 2.14
CA VAL A 340 -38.85 1.32 2.83
C VAL A 340 -37.69 0.50 2.29
N SER A 341 -36.68 1.18 1.75
CA SER A 341 -35.47 0.57 1.20
C SER A 341 -34.25 0.78 2.11
N TYR A 342 -33.10 0.21 1.73
CA TYR A 342 -31.91 0.21 2.58
C TYR A 342 -31.28 1.58 2.80
N ASP A 343 -31.64 2.60 2.00
CA ASP A 343 -31.21 3.99 2.23
C ASP A 343 -31.66 4.50 3.61
N HIS A 344 -32.82 4.05 4.10
CA HIS A 344 -33.29 4.35 5.47
C HIS A 344 -32.30 3.92 6.55
N TYR A 345 -31.50 2.87 6.30
CA TYR A 345 -30.55 2.39 7.31
C TYR A 345 -29.44 3.41 7.59
N TRP A 346 -29.18 4.33 6.67
CA TRP A 346 -28.19 5.37 6.84
C TRP A 346 -28.47 6.25 8.07
N ASP A 347 -29.73 6.65 8.27
CA ASP A 347 -30.14 7.45 9.42
C ASP A 347 -29.93 6.68 10.74
N VAL A 348 -30.28 5.40 10.76
CA VAL A 348 -30.08 4.50 11.90
C VAL A 348 -28.60 4.39 12.27
N LEU A 349 -27.72 4.25 11.29
CA LEU A 349 -26.26 4.19 11.48
C LEU A 349 -25.71 5.52 12.01
N ARG A 350 -26.16 6.64 11.44
CA ARG A 350 -25.69 7.99 11.82
C ARG A 350 -26.10 8.36 13.24
N GLU A 351 -27.30 7.98 13.68
CA GLU A 351 -27.82 8.31 15.00
C GLU A 351 -27.21 7.46 16.12
N ASN A 352 -26.74 6.24 15.80
CA ASN A 352 -26.19 5.30 16.76
C ASN A 352 -24.77 5.72 17.25
N PRO A 353 -24.58 6.06 18.54
CA PRO A 353 -23.28 6.49 19.07
C PRO A 353 -22.18 5.41 18.96
N SER A 354 -22.53 4.13 19.13
CA SER A 354 -21.57 3.03 19.04
C SER A 354 -21.02 2.89 17.61
N MET A 355 -21.88 3.09 16.61
CA MET A 355 -21.47 3.04 15.19
C MET A 355 -20.58 4.22 14.83
N ARG A 356 -20.88 5.43 15.34
CA ARG A 356 -20.03 6.61 15.15
C ARG A 356 -18.63 6.48 15.75
N GLY A 357 -18.45 5.63 16.77
CA GLY A 357 -17.14 5.36 17.36
C GLY A 357 -16.21 4.53 16.48
N LEU A 358 -16.72 3.86 15.44
CA LEU A 358 -15.96 2.98 14.58
C LEU A 358 -15.25 3.79 13.48
N PRO A 359 -13.90 3.71 13.34
CA PRO A 359 -13.14 4.60 12.44
C PRO A 359 -13.67 4.63 11.00
N GLY A 360 -13.94 3.47 10.40
CA GLY A 360 -14.43 3.40 9.02
C GLY A 360 -15.83 3.97 8.84
N VAL A 361 -16.73 3.84 9.83
CA VAL A 361 -18.07 4.44 9.78
C VAL A 361 -18.00 5.94 10.00
N ALA A 362 -17.19 6.39 10.95
CA ALA A 362 -16.99 7.81 11.21
C ALA A 362 -16.51 8.54 9.94
N GLU A 363 -15.57 7.96 9.20
CA GLU A 363 -15.05 8.52 7.95
C GLU A 363 -16.14 8.60 6.87
N VAL A 364 -16.91 7.52 6.69
CA VAL A 364 -18.04 7.50 5.73
C VAL A 364 -19.13 8.51 6.13
N ILE A 365 -19.45 8.63 7.42
CA ILE A 365 -20.41 9.61 7.94
C ILE A 365 -19.94 11.03 7.68
N GLU A 366 -18.67 11.33 7.95
CA GLU A 366 -18.10 12.65 7.72
C GLU A 366 -18.21 13.06 6.25
N LYS A 367 -17.75 12.19 5.33
CA LYS A 367 -17.78 12.49 3.88
C LYS A 367 -19.19 12.56 3.33
N SER A 368 -20.06 11.64 3.75
CA SER A 368 -21.46 11.63 3.33
C SER A 368 -22.21 12.88 3.83
N ASN A 369 -21.98 13.33 5.07
CA ASN A 369 -22.59 14.57 5.58
C ASN A 369 -22.14 15.81 4.80
N VAL A 370 -20.86 15.89 4.40
CA VAL A 370 -20.36 17.01 3.58
C VAL A 370 -20.98 16.97 2.19
N LEU A 371 -21.03 15.79 1.56
CA LEU A 371 -21.68 15.57 0.27
C LEU A 371 -23.17 15.95 0.33
N GLU A 372 -23.89 15.42 1.31
CA GLU A 372 -25.32 15.69 1.56
C GLU A 372 -25.56 17.20 1.75
N GLY A 373 -24.77 17.85 2.61
CA GLY A 373 -24.89 19.29 2.85
C GLY A 373 -24.65 20.14 1.60
N ARG A 374 -23.68 19.78 0.74
CA ARG A 374 -23.47 20.49 -0.54
C ARG A 374 -24.65 20.32 -1.49
N ILE A 375 -25.19 19.09 -1.58
CA ILE A 375 -26.33 18.78 -2.45
C ILE A 375 -27.60 19.47 -1.93
N GLN A 376 -27.86 19.49 -0.64
CA GLN A 376 -29.02 20.21 -0.09
C GLN A 376 -29.00 21.71 -0.40
N ASN A 377 -27.81 22.33 -0.41
CA ASN A 377 -27.67 23.78 -0.54
C ASN A 377 -27.48 24.29 -1.98
N VAL A 378 -26.83 23.51 -2.87
CA VAL A 378 -26.33 24.02 -4.17
C VAL A 378 -26.91 23.25 -5.38
N TYR A 379 -27.70 22.20 -5.16
CA TYR A 379 -28.18 21.33 -6.24
C TYR A 379 -29.11 22.05 -7.22
N THR A 380 -28.77 22.01 -8.51
CA THR A 380 -29.42 22.83 -9.54
C THR A 380 -30.69 22.21 -10.13
N ARG A 381 -31.11 21.02 -9.66
CA ARG A 381 -32.34 20.33 -10.10
C ARG A 381 -33.27 20.01 -8.93
N PRO A 382 -34.06 20.98 -8.43
CA PRO A 382 -34.88 20.80 -7.22
C PRO A 382 -35.84 19.60 -7.25
N HIS A 383 -36.42 19.28 -8.42
CA HIS A 383 -37.34 18.16 -8.59
C HIS A 383 -36.67 16.78 -8.44
N LEU A 384 -35.35 16.67 -8.58
CA LEU A 384 -34.58 15.44 -8.38
C LEU A 384 -33.87 15.40 -7.01
N LEU A 385 -34.01 16.45 -6.19
CA LEU A 385 -33.32 16.54 -4.90
C LEU A 385 -33.66 15.36 -3.97
N PRO A 386 -34.94 14.93 -3.82
CA PRO A 386 -35.25 13.77 -2.98
C PRO A 386 -34.57 12.49 -3.46
N ILE A 387 -34.53 12.25 -4.78
CA ILE A 387 -33.79 11.12 -5.37
C ILE A 387 -32.30 11.22 -5.06
N ALA A 388 -31.72 12.41 -5.20
CA ALA A 388 -30.29 12.60 -5.00
C ALA A 388 -29.88 12.26 -3.56
N LEU A 389 -30.66 12.68 -2.56
CA LEU A 389 -30.42 12.37 -1.16
C LEU A 389 -30.50 10.86 -0.89
N ARG A 390 -31.55 10.21 -1.41
CA ARG A 390 -31.71 8.74 -1.28
C ARG A 390 -30.57 7.96 -1.92
N ILE A 391 -30.07 8.41 -3.08
CA ILE A 391 -28.89 7.83 -3.73
C ILE A 391 -27.64 7.99 -2.84
N ILE A 392 -27.41 9.17 -2.26
CA ILE A 392 -26.25 9.42 -1.38
C ILE A 392 -26.31 8.51 -0.16
N HIS A 393 -27.46 8.41 0.49
CA HIS A 393 -27.69 7.52 1.63
C HIS A 393 -27.47 6.06 1.26
N ALA A 394 -28.02 5.62 0.13
CA ALA A 394 -27.81 4.28 -0.41
C ALA A 394 -26.34 3.96 -0.65
N LEU A 395 -25.60 4.85 -1.33
CA LEU A 395 -24.17 4.67 -1.59
C LEU A 395 -23.33 4.68 -0.31
N SER A 396 -23.77 5.42 0.71
CA SER A 396 -23.13 5.45 2.04
C SER A 396 -23.33 4.13 2.79
N VAL A 397 -24.53 3.54 2.72
CA VAL A 397 -24.78 2.19 3.25
C VAL A 397 -23.98 1.15 2.46
N HIS A 398 -23.99 1.24 1.13
CA HIS A 398 -23.24 0.32 0.26
C HIS A 398 -21.73 0.34 0.54
N ARG A 399 -21.18 1.52 0.86
CA ARG A 399 -19.78 1.67 1.26
C ARG A 399 -19.40 0.82 2.47
N LEU A 400 -20.37 0.57 3.35
CA LEU A 400 -20.20 -0.25 4.55
C LEU A 400 -20.53 -1.73 4.31
N THR A 401 -20.76 -2.16 3.05
CA THR A 401 -21.00 -3.59 2.70
C THR A 401 -19.73 -4.36 2.38
N THR A 402 -18.59 -3.67 2.26
CA THR A 402 -17.27 -4.27 2.01
C THR A 402 -16.36 -3.99 3.19
N SER A 403 -15.59 -4.98 3.65
CA SER A 403 -14.66 -4.82 4.79
C SER A 403 -13.59 -3.73 4.57
N ASP A 404 -13.31 -3.39 3.30
CA ASP A 404 -12.48 -2.27 2.89
C ASP A 404 -13.35 -1.14 2.33
N ILE A 405 -13.48 -0.04 3.10
CA ILE A 405 -14.21 1.16 2.69
C ILE A 405 -13.54 1.90 1.52
N TYR A 406 -12.34 1.51 1.11
CA TYR A 406 -11.64 2.10 -0.03
C TYR A 406 -11.80 1.30 -1.33
N ALA A 407 -12.50 0.16 -1.29
CA ALA A 407 -12.74 -0.66 -2.47
C ALA A 407 -13.63 0.09 -3.50
N PRO A 408 -13.32 0.04 -4.81
CA PRO A 408 -14.09 0.74 -5.85
C PRO A 408 -15.37 -0.02 -6.25
N LEU A 409 -16.17 -0.39 -5.25
CA LEU A 409 -17.42 -1.13 -5.38
C LEU A 409 -18.61 -0.25 -4.97
N GLY A 410 -19.70 -0.34 -5.72
CA GLY A 410 -20.91 0.43 -5.48
C GLY A 410 -22.14 -0.20 -6.14
N ALA A 411 -23.04 0.63 -6.64
CA ALA A 411 -24.28 0.20 -7.27
C ALA A 411 -24.43 0.78 -8.68
N THR A 412 -25.03 0.04 -9.61
CA THR A 412 -25.37 0.57 -10.93
C THR A 412 -26.62 1.46 -10.87
N PRO A 413 -26.86 2.32 -11.88
CA PRO A 413 -28.08 3.12 -11.94
C PRO A 413 -29.36 2.28 -11.92
N GLU A 414 -29.35 1.10 -12.53
CA GLU A 414 -30.47 0.16 -12.56
C GLU A 414 -30.73 -0.43 -11.16
N GLU A 415 -29.67 -0.82 -10.44
CA GLU A 415 -29.76 -1.28 -9.06
C GLU A 415 -30.29 -0.18 -8.14
N LEU A 416 -29.79 1.05 -8.26
CA LEU A 416 -30.28 2.20 -7.49
C LEU A 416 -31.75 2.49 -7.78
N ARG A 417 -32.19 2.40 -9.04
CA ARG A 417 -33.60 2.59 -9.43
C ARG A 417 -34.50 1.54 -8.77
N ASP A 418 -34.16 0.27 -8.94
CA ASP A 418 -35.01 -0.85 -8.52
C ASP A 418 -34.94 -1.06 -7.01
N ASP A 419 -33.75 -1.11 -6.42
CA ASP A 419 -33.56 -1.51 -5.02
C ASP A 419 -33.97 -0.43 -4.01
N LEU A 420 -34.02 0.82 -4.46
CA LEU A 420 -34.56 1.95 -3.69
C LEU A 420 -36.01 2.28 -4.07
N CYS A 421 -36.57 1.67 -5.12
CA CYS A 421 -37.84 2.09 -5.72
C CYS A 421 -37.90 3.63 -5.88
N LEU A 422 -36.88 4.20 -6.53
CA LEU A 422 -36.77 5.65 -6.72
C LEU A 422 -37.93 6.13 -7.60
N HIS A 423 -38.62 7.18 -7.16
CA HIS A 423 -39.78 7.70 -7.88
C HIS A 423 -39.67 9.20 -8.13
N VAL A 424 -40.08 9.63 -9.32
CA VAL A 424 -40.42 11.04 -9.64
C VAL A 424 -41.67 11.06 -10.49
N SER A 425 -42.37 12.19 -10.53
CA SER A 425 -43.49 12.39 -11.46
C SER A 425 -42.98 12.42 -12.91
N LEU A 426 -43.42 11.45 -13.72
CA LEU A 426 -43.00 11.28 -15.11
C LEU A 426 -44.13 11.61 -16.09
N PRO A 427 -43.81 12.16 -17.28
CA PRO A 427 -44.78 12.30 -18.37
C PRO A 427 -45.28 10.95 -18.89
N GLU A 428 -44.39 9.96 -18.92
CA GLU A 428 -44.66 8.57 -19.32
C GLU A 428 -44.07 7.63 -18.26
N ALA A 429 -44.91 6.73 -17.74
CA ALA A 429 -44.50 5.79 -16.69
C ALA A 429 -43.81 4.56 -17.31
N SER A 430 -42.51 4.69 -17.60
CA SER A 430 -41.67 3.59 -18.08
C SER A 430 -40.38 3.44 -17.28
N ALA A 431 -39.91 2.20 -17.13
CA ALA A 431 -38.65 1.87 -16.46
C ALA A 431 -37.44 2.57 -17.10
N GLU A 432 -37.42 2.71 -18.43
CA GLU A 432 -36.35 3.40 -19.18
C GLU A 432 -36.30 4.89 -18.85
N PHE A 433 -37.45 5.58 -18.87
CA PHE A 433 -37.49 7.01 -18.59
C PHE A 433 -37.14 7.31 -17.14
N LEU A 434 -37.55 6.45 -16.21
CA LEU A 434 -37.15 6.57 -14.80
C LEU A 434 -35.64 6.35 -14.63
N LEU A 435 -35.05 5.37 -15.31
CA LEU A 435 -33.61 5.13 -15.32
C LEU A 435 -32.84 6.35 -15.82
N ASP A 436 -33.32 6.99 -16.89
CA ASP A 436 -32.75 8.24 -17.40
C ASP A 436 -32.73 9.34 -16.32
N GLN A 437 -33.82 9.49 -15.55
CA GLN A 437 -33.86 10.46 -14.44
C GLN A 437 -32.85 10.12 -13.33
N VAL A 438 -32.68 8.83 -13.00
CA VAL A 438 -31.66 8.38 -12.02
C VAL A 438 -30.25 8.71 -12.52
N GLN A 439 -29.95 8.43 -13.80
CA GLN A 439 -28.66 8.77 -14.41
C GLN A 439 -28.43 10.29 -14.49
N VAL A 440 -29.48 11.07 -14.73
CA VAL A 440 -29.42 12.54 -14.68
C VAL A 440 -29.12 13.01 -13.26
N ALA A 441 -29.77 12.43 -12.23
CA ALA A 441 -29.51 12.76 -10.85
C ALA A 441 -28.06 12.44 -10.46
N LEU A 442 -27.54 11.26 -10.81
CA LEU A 442 -26.13 10.88 -10.58
C LEU A 442 -25.14 11.86 -11.22
N ARG A 443 -25.35 12.22 -12.49
CA ARG A 443 -24.53 13.21 -13.20
C ARG A 443 -24.59 14.58 -12.53
N GLU A 444 -25.77 15.00 -12.08
CA GLU A 444 -25.96 16.27 -11.39
C GLU A 444 -25.31 16.29 -10.01
N ILE A 445 -25.38 15.19 -9.26
CA ILE A 445 -24.66 15.01 -7.99
C ILE A 445 -23.17 15.22 -8.25
N MET A 446 -22.58 14.44 -9.17
CA MET A 446 -21.16 14.53 -9.51
C MET A 446 -20.77 15.93 -9.98
N ARG A 447 -21.60 16.60 -10.78
CA ARG A 447 -21.34 17.97 -11.22
C ARG A 447 -21.32 18.95 -10.05
N THR A 448 -22.29 18.85 -9.15
CA THR A 448 -22.44 19.77 -7.99
C THR A 448 -21.23 19.72 -7.06
N VAL A 449 -20.62 18.55 -6.92
CA VAL A 449 -19.39 18.36 -6.13
C VAL A 449 -18.12 18.32 -6.96
N SER A 450 -18.18 18.73 -8.23
CA SER A 450 -17.02 18.75 -9.14
C SER A 450 -16.26 17.41 -9.19
N GLY A 451 -16.99 16.29 -9.10
CA GLY A 451 -16.46 14.94 -9.10
C GLY A 451 -15.83 14.45 -7.79
N GLN A 452 -15.90 15.25 -6.71
CA GLN A 452 -15.49 14.87 -5.35
C GLN A 452 -16.51 13.90 -4.72
N TYR A 453 -16.11 13.08 -3.77
CA TYR A 453 -16.96 12.14 -2.99
C TYR A 453 -17.67 11.02 -3.76
N ILE A 454 -17.99 11.15 -5.04
CA ILE A 454 -18.62 10.09 -5.86
C ILE A 454 -17.71 9.78 -7.05
N SER A 455 -17.36 8.50 -7.18
CA SER A 455 -16.63 7.97 -8.32
C SER A 455 -17.48 7.00 -9.13
N TRP A 456 -17.13 6.88 -10.40
CA TRP A 456 -17.73 5.96 -11.36
C TRP A 456 -16.67 4.99 -11.84
N ASN A 457 -16.98 3.70 -11.83
CA ASN A 457 -16.10 2.64 -12.28
C ASN A 457 -16.50 2.21 -13.70
N ASP A 458 -15.67 2.57 -14.68
CA ASP A 458 -15.89 2.27 -16.10
C ASP A 458 -15.94 0.76 -16.40
N ALA A 459 -15.25 -0.06 -15.61
CA ALA A 459 -15.18 -1.51 -15.86
C ALA A 459 -16.48 -2.25 -15.52
N ASN A 460 -17.30 -1.75 -14.59
CA ASN A 460 -18.52 -2.43 -14.13
C ASN A 460 -19.75 -1.52 -14.05
N GLY A 461 -19.64 -0.25 -14.45
CA GLY A 461 -20.74 0.71 -14.49
C GLY A 461 -21.22 1.20 -13.11
N GLN A 462 -20.53 0.85 -12.02
CA GLN A 462 -20.98 1.16 -10.66
C GLN A 462 -20.58 2.58 -10.23
N TYR A 463 -21.50 3.22 -9.52
CA TYR A 463 -21.27 4.48 -8.81
C TYR A 463 -21.06 4.21 -7.33
N TYR A 464 -20.12 4.94 -6.73
CA TYR A 464 -19.73 4.65 -5.36
C TYR A 464 -19.21 5.87 -4.60
N LEU A 465 -19.41 5.88 -3.27
CA LEU A 465 -18.88 6.92 -2.39
C LEU A 465 -17.35 6.75 -2.26
N ASP A 466 -16.59 7.62 -2.89
CA ASP A 466 -15.13 7.62 -2.88
C ASP A 466 -14.59 8.47 -1.73
N VAL A 467 -14.30 7.79 -0.63
CA VAL A 467 -13.77 8.40 0.59
C VAL A 467 -12.38 9.03 0.37
N LYS A 468 -11.62 8.57 -0.64
CA LYS A 468 -10.26 9.08 -0.94
C LYS A 468 -10.27 10.38 -1.72
N LYS A 469 -11.34 10.67 -2.47
CA LYS A 469 -11.44 11.81 -3.40
C LYS A 469 -11.79 13.17 -2.77
N ASP A 470 -11.71 13.27 -1.44
CA ASP A 470 -11.96 14.50 -0.67
C ASP A 470 -10.75 15.46 -0.61
N ILE A 471 -9.63 15.11 -1.25
CA ILE A 471 -8.43 15.94 -1.19
C ILE A 471 -8.31 16.78 -2.47
N ASP A 472 -8.50 18.09 -2.33
CA ASP A 472 -8.00 19.05 -3.31
C ASP A 472 -6.47 19.08 -3.22
N PHE A 473 -5.84 18.16 -3.97
CA PHE A 473 -4.40 17.99 -3.99
C PHE A 473 -3.70 19.27 -4.43
N ASP A 474 -4.27 20.00 -5.39
CA ASP A 474 -3.69 21.23 -5.94
C ASP A 474 -3.76 22.38 -4.93
N ALA A 475 -4.88 22.53 -4.22
CA ALA A 475 -4.99 23.50 -3.13
C ALA A 475 -4.01 23.20 -1.98
N LYS A 476 -3.88 21.93 -1.56
CA LYS A 476 -2.90 21.54 -0.53
C LYS A 476 -1.45 21.73 -0.97
N ILE A 477 -1.14 21.47 -2.24
CA ILE A 477 0.18 21.74 -2.82
C ILE A 477 0.47 23.25 -2.79
N SER A 478 -0.50 24.07 -3.17
CA SER A 478 -0.36 25.53 -3.15
C SER A 478 -0.14 26.04 -1.72
N GLU A 479 -1.00 25.65 -0.76
CA GLU A 479 -0.89 26.05 0.65
C GLU A 479 0.46 25.64 1.23
N ARG A 480 0.92 24.40 0.95
CA ARG A 480 2.22 23.93 1.40
C ARG A 480 3.37 24.69 0.74
N GLY A 481 3.26 25.00 -0.54
CA GLY A 481 4.22 25.78 -1.33
C GLY A 481 4.33 27.23 -0.85
N ASP A 482 3.23 27.83 -0.41
CA ASP A 482 3.16 29.18 0.12
C ASP A 482 3.85 29.31 1.48
N PHE A 483 3.87 28.23 2.27
CA PHE A 483 4.57 28.19 3.56
C PHE A 483 6.10 28.19 3.44
N PHE A 484 6.66 27.82 2.28
CA PHE A 484 8.10 27.78 2.11
C PHE A 484 8.70 29.18 1.98
N ASP A 485 9.79 29.38 2.73
CA ASP A 485 10.66 30.54 2.60
C ASP A 485 11.71 30.33 1.49
N ASP A 486 12.48 31.37 1.23
CA ASP A 486 13.52 31.37 0.19
C ASP A 486 14.58 30.28 0.42
N VAL A 487 14.90 29.96 1.68
CA VAL A 487 15.89 28.93 2.03
C VAL A 487 15.37 27.54 1.69
N ASP A 488 14.11 27.27 2.00
CA ASP A 488 13.44 26.03 1.62
C ASP A 488 13.32 25.90 0.09
N LEU A 489 12.94 26.97 -0.61
CA LEU A 489 12.85 26.96 -2.08
C LEU A 489 14.21 26.70 -2.73
N ASN A 490 15.29 27.26 -2.19
CA ASN A 490 16.66 26.97 -2.63
C ASN A 490 17.01 25.48 -2.46
N ARG A 491 16.55 24.82 -1.38
CA ARG A 491 16.76 23.38 -1.19
C ARG A 491 16.15 22.58 -2.35
N TYR A 492 14.90 22.86 -2.71
CA TYR A 492 14.20 22.17 -3.80
C TYR A 492 14.75 22.55 -5.18
N PHE A 493 15.15 23.81 -5.38
CA PHE A 493 15.79 24.24 -6.62
C PHE A 493 17.04 23.40 -6.92
N PHE A 494 17.93 23.29 -5.93
CA PHE A 494 19.14 22.50 -6.09
C PHE A 494 18.87 21.00 -6.31
N ASP A 495 17.81 20.42 -5.72
CA ASP A 495 17.44 19.03 -6.04
C ASP A 495 16.93 18.90 -7.49
N SER A 496 16.17 19.89 -7.98
CA SER A 496 15.75 19.93 -9.39
C SER A 496 16.93 20.06 -10.35
N LEU A 497 17.91 20.92 -10.00
CA LEU A 497 19.10 21.14 -10.81
C LEU A 497 20.04 19.93 -10.78
N ARG A 498 20.15 19.25 -9.63
CA ARG A 498 20.89 18.00 -9.50
C ARG A 498 20.38 16.95 -10.49
N GLN A 499 19.06 16.82 -10.62
CA GLN A 499 18.43 15.92 -11.60
C GLN A 499 18.68 16.39 -13.03
N ALA A 500 18.61 17.69 -13.29
CA ALA A 500 18.90 18.26 -14.61
C ALA A 500 20.34 18.03 -15.08
N LEU A 501 21.29 18.00 -14.15
CA LEU A 501 22.72 17.76 -14.37
C LEU A 501 23.12 16.28 -14.21
N ASN A 502 22.15 15.37 -14.05
CA ASN A 502 22.37 13.94 -13.84
C ASN A 502 23.39 13.60 -12.72
N LEU A 503 23.42 14.40 -11.64
CA LEU A 503 24.36 14.22 -10.54
C LEU A 503 23.89 13.14 -9.56
N SER A 504 24.85 12.42 -8.95
CA SER A 504 24.56 11.35 -7.98
C SER A 504 23.81 11.85 -6.74
N ASP A 505 22.97 10.99 -6.16
CA ASP A 505 22.31 11.25 -4.87
C ASP A 505 23.32 11.35 -3.70
N THR A 506 24.45 10.65 -3.81
CA THR A 506 25.54 10.68 -2.85
C THR A 506 26.46 11.88 -3.12
N THR A 507 26.69 12.70 -2.09
CA THR A 507 27.64 13.81 -2.14
C THR A 507 29.02 13.36 -1.66
N TYR A 508 30.07 14.01 -2.17
CA TYR A 508 31.46 13.66 -1.80
C TYR A 508 31.76 13.90 -0.32
N VAL A 509 31.09 14.89 0.30
CA VAL A 509 31.15 15.17 1.73
C VAL A 509 29.75 15.20 2.32
N THR A 510 29.57 14.44 3.41
CA THR A 510 28.31 14.42 4.18
C THR A 510 27.93 15.83 4.60
N ASN A 511 26.67 16.22 4.36
CA ASN A 511 26.10 17.55 4.62
C ASN A 511 26.52 18.71 3.69
N TYR A 512 27.35 18.45 2.67
CA TYR A 512 27.68 19.46 1.63
C TYR A 512 27.24 18.99 0.25
N ARG A 513 26.79 19.93 -0.59
CA ARG A 513 26.31 19.66 -1.96
C ARG A 513 27.45 19.81 -2.97
N ILE A 514 28.34 18.81 -2.96
CA ILE A 514 29.60 18.82 -3.72
C ILE A 514 29.71 17.52 -4.51
N TRP A 515 29.99 17.66 -5.80
CA TRP A 515 30.20 16.55 -6.72
C TRP A 515 31.56 16.67 -7.40
N PHE A 516 32.18 15.53 -7.69
CA PHE A 516 33.30 15.50 -8.63
C PHE A 516 32.80 15.99 -9.98
N TYR A 517 33.59 16.87 -10.58
CA TYR A 517 33.26 17.47 -11.85
C TYR A 517 34.45 17.41 -12.78
N GLU A 518 34.16 17.36 -14.07
CA GLU A 518 35.17 17.19 -15.10
C GLU A 518 34.87 18.17 -16.24
N LEU A 519 35.87 18.98 -16.60
CA LEU A 519 35.75 19.99 -17.65
C LEU A 519 36.71 19.67 -18.80
N PRO A 520 36.27 19.79 -20.07
CA PRO A 520 37.13 19.59 -21.21
C PRO A 520 38.16 20.71 -21.36
N TRP A 521 39.42 20.35 -21.55
CA TRP A 521 40.48 21.26 -21.99
C TRP A 521 40.72 21.04 -23.49
N ALA A 522 40.09 21.89 -24.30
CA ALA A 522 40.00 21.69 -25.75
C ALA A 522 41.38 21.68 -26.43
N GLU A 523 42.28 22.57 -26.00
CA GLU A 523 43.63 22.74 -26.54
C GLU A 523 44.50 21.49 -26.32
N ARG A 524 44.34 20.80 -25.18
CA ARG A 524 45.12 19.60 -24.87
C ARG A 524 44.40 18.29 -25.19
N LYS A 525 43.11 18.34 -25.56
CA LYS A 525 42.26 17.16 -25.80
C LYS A 525 42.25 16.18 -24.62
N VAL A 526 42.25 16.73 -23.42
CA VAL A 526 41.98 16.00 -22.16
C VAL A 526 40.88 16.71 -21.42
N THR A 527 40.44 16.12 -20.34
CA THR A 527 39.63 16.80 -19.33
C THR A 527 40.47 17.11 -18.10
N ARG A 528 40.03 18.07 -17.30
CA ARG A 528 40.59 18.34 -15.97
C ARG A 528 39.58 17.99 -14.89
N PRO A 529 40.02 17.41 -13.78
CA PRO A 529 39.17 17.20 -12.61
C PRO A 529 39.01 18.44 -11.72
N GLY A 530 37.80 18.66 -11.25
CA GLY A 530 37.46 19.71 -10.31
C GLY A 530 36.23 19.34 -9.48
N TYR A 531 35.57 20.36 -8.94
CA TYR A 531 34.37 20.21 -8.12
C TYR A 531 33.25 21.12 -8.59
N LEU A 532 32.02 20.65 -8.47
CA LEU A 532 30.79 21.43 -8.63
C LEU A 532 30.12 21.60 -7.27
N PHE A 533 29.84 22.85 -6.89
CA PHE A 533 29.19 23.24 -5.64
C PHE A 533 27.83 23.85 -5.91
N PHE A 534 26.85 23.45 -5.10
CA PHE A 534 25.59 24.17 -4.98
C PHE A 534 25.61 24.98 -3.69
N GLY A 535 25.76 26.30 -3.81
CA GLY A 535 25.99 27.21 -2.70
C GLY A 535 26.99 28.31 -3.06
N THR A 536 27.26 29.19 -2.11
CA THR A 536 28.19 30.30 -2.28
C THR A 536 29.65 29.87 -1.99
N PRO A 537 30.66 30.53 -2.57
CA PRO A 537 32.07 30.22 -2.32
C PRO A 537 32.49 30.27 -0.85
N ASP A 538 31.92 31.18 -0.06
CA ASP A 538 32.21 31.32 1.37
C ASP A 538 31.68 30.17 2.25
N GLU A 539 30.80 29.31 1.72
CA GLU A 539 30.30 28.09 2.37
C GLU A 539 31.16 26.85 2.07
N ARG A 540 32.22 27.02 1.26
CA ARG A 540 33.12 25.93 0.87
C ARG A 540 33.77 25.28 2.09
N SER A 541 33.61 23.97 2.19
CA SER A 541 34.38 23.17 3.14
C SER A 541 35.84 23.07 2.69
N THR A 542 36.77 23.40 3.59
CA THR A 542 38.22 23.30 3.37
C THR A 542 38.78 21.90 3.63
N ALA A 543 37.91 20.93 3.94
CA ALA A 543 38.31 19.57 4.33
C ALA A 543 38.58 18.62 3.14
N GLN A 544 38.53 19.11 1.90
CA GLN A 544 38.67 18.33 0.68
C GLN A 544 40.04 18.54 0.02
N PRO A 545 40.59 17.52 -0.66
CA PRO A 545 41.75 17.66 -1.55
C PRO A 545 41.59 18.85 -2.51
N PRO A 546 42.58 19.75 -2.66
CA PRO A 546 42.52 20.73 -3.73
C PRO A 546 42.51 20.01 -5.08
N ARG A 547 41.60 20.41 -5.98
CA ARG A 547 41.53 19.96 -7.39
C ARG A 547 41.79 21.13 -8.34
N ASP A 548 41.71 20.88 -9.64
CA ASP A 548 42.18 21.83 -10.64
C ASP A 548 41.28 23.06 -10.78
N PHE A 549 39.98 22.95 -10.44
CA PHE A 549 39.04 24.07 -10.45
C PHE A 549 37.83 23.85 -9.53
N TYR A 550 37.05 24.92 -9.33
CA TYR A 550 35.78 24.93 -8.60
C TYR A 550 34.70 25.67 -9.41
N VAL A 551 33.57 25.01 -9.65
CA VAL A 551 32.38 25.63 -10.27
C VAL A 551 31.30 25.75 -9.22
N TYR A 552 30.67 26.93 -9.12
CA TYR A 552 29.60 27.20 -8.18
C TYR A 552 28.30 27.48 -8.92
N MET A 553 27.20 26.94 -8.42
CA MET A 553 25.86 27.40 -8.74
C MET A 553 25.25 28.05 -7.51
N LEU A 554 25.01 29.36 -7.59
CA LEU A 554 24.37 30.10 -6.52
C LEU A 554 22.87 29.78 -6.43
N PRO A 555 22.28 29.83 -5.23
CA PRO A 555 20.84 29.71 -5.08
C PRO A 555 20.12 30.90 -5.74
N PRO A 556 18.94 30.68 -6.34
CA PRO A 556 18.17 31.74 -7.00
C PRO A 556 17.60 32.77 -6.02
N PHE A 557 17.32 32.37 -4.76
CA PHE A 557 16.75 33.23 -3.74
C PHE A 557 17.78 33.54 -2.65
N LEU A 558 18.81 34.32 -2.99
CA LEU A 558 19.90 34.68 -2.08
C LEU A 558 19.73 36.10 -1.52
N ASN A 559 19.40 36.21 -0.23
CA ASN A 559 19.13 37.48 0.45
C ASN A 559 20.29 37.99 1.33
N ARG A 560 21.49 37.43 1.17
CA ARG A 560 22.70 37.83 1.91
C ARG A 560 23.84 38.17 0.96
N GLU A 561 24.70 39.06 1.39
CA GLU A 561 26.00 39.26 0.73
C GLU A 561 26.91 38.07 1.01
N TRP A 562 27.76 37.76 0.03
CA TRP A 562 28.81 36.76 0.11
C TRP A 562 30.08 37.37 -0.48
N ARG A 563 31.23 36.81 -0.09
CA ARG A 563 32.53 37.32 -0.50
C ARG A 563 33.12 36.47 -1.61
N ASP A 564 33.43 37.10 -2.74
CA ASP A 564 34.27 36.53 -3.79
C ASP A 564 35.74 36.77 -3.43
N GLU A 565 36.58 35.74 -3.55
CA GLU A 565 38.03 35.85 -3.41
C GLU A 565 38.72 36.09 -4.77
N GLU A 566 37.97 36.13 -5.86
CA GLU A 566 38.39 36.44 -7.23
C GLU A 566 39.48 35.48 -7.75
N ARG A 567 39.45 34.23 -7.27
CA ARG A 567 40.46 33.22 -7.62
C ARG A 567 40.36 32.83 -9.09
N SER A 568 41.53 32.57 -9.70
CA SER A 568 41.63 32.19 -11.13
C SER A 568 41.09 30.80 -11.45
N ASP A 569 40.84 29.97 -10.44
CA ASP A 569 40.36 28.60 -10.58
C ASP A 569 38.89 28.42 -10.19
N GLU A 570 38.15 29.53 -10.03
CA GLU A 570 36.75 29.55 -9.60
C GLU A 570 35.85 30.19 -10.67
N VAL A 571 34.74 29.51 -11.00
CA VAL A 571 33.68 30.03 -11.88
C VAL A 571 32.34 29.97 -11.15
N ILE A 572 31.63 31.09 -11.10
CA ILE A 572 30.41 31.22 -10.29
C ILE A 572 29.22 31.55 -11.19
N PHE A 573 28.23 30.68 -11.22
CA PHE A 573 26.99 30.85 -11.96
C PHE A 573 25.87 31.35 -11.04
N GLN A 574 25.09 32.31 -11.53
CA GLN A 574 23.95 32.87 -10.81
C GLN A 574 22.77 33.11 -11.75
N LEU A 575 21.58 32.72 -11.32
CA LEU A 575 20.33 33.12 -11.97
C LEU A 575 19.89 34.49 -11.44
N THR A 576 19.52 35.39 -12.35
CA THR A 576 19.13 36.77 -12.03
C THR A 576 17.87 37.17 -12.81
N GLY A 577 17.10 38.12 -12.27
CA GLY A 577 15.90 38.65 -12.94
C GLY A 577 14.77 37.64 -13.12
N LEU A 578 14.66 36.65 -12.23
CA LEU A 578 13.63 35.61 -12.27
C LEU A 578 12.24 36.23 -12.07
N ASP A 579 11.26 35.77 -12.85
CA ASP A 579 9.90 36.29 -12.82
C ASP A 579 9.00 35.55 -11.81
N GLN A 580 7.76 36.04 -11.68
CA GLN A 580 6.77 35.39 -10.82
C GLN A 580 6.43 33.99 -11.31
N ALA A 581 6.44 33.75 -12.63
CA ALA A 581 6.13 32.45 -13.20
C ALA A 581 7.14 31.37 -12.77
N PHE A 582 8.44 31.69 -12.74
CA PHE A 582 9.46 30.81 -12.17
C PHE A 582 9.20 30.52 -10.69
N THR A 583 8.90 31.57 -9.92
CA THR A 583 8.65 31.45 -8.47
C THR A 583 7.44 30.58 -8.17
N ASP A 584 6.35 30.72 -8.93
CA ASP A 584 5.13 29.93 -8.79
C ASP A 584 5.38 28.46 -9.16
N LEU A 585 6.13 28.19 -10.24
CA LEU A 585 6.54 26.84 -10.61
C LEU A 585 7.42 26.19 -9.54
N MET A 586 8.35 26.95 -8.95
CA MET A 586 9.19 26.49 -7.84
C MET A 586 8.36 26.15 -6.60
N ARG A 587 7.42 27.01 -6.21
CA ARG A 587 6.52 26.76 -5.06
C ARG A 587 5.64 25.54 -5.29
N ALA A 588 5.07 25.38 -6.48
CA ALA A 588 4.25 24.24 -6.82
C ALA A 588 5.04 22.92 -6.80
N TYR A 589 6.27 22.92 -7.35
CA TYR A 589 7.16 21.76 -7.29
C TYR A 589 7.56 21.41 -5.85
N ALA A 590 8.01 22.40 -5.07
CA ALA A 590 8.40 22.23 -3.68
C ALA A 590 7.24 21.70 -2.82
N GLY A 591 6.06 22.31 -2.97
CA GLY A 591 4.82 21.90 -2.29
C GLY A 591 4.46 20.45 -2.61
N ALA A 592 4.44 20.07 -3.88
CA ALA A 592 4.12 18.71 -4.29
C ALA A 592 5.14 17.68 -3.77
N ARG A 593 6.43 18.00 -3.82
CA ARG A 593 7.50 17.09 -3.35
C ARG A 593 7.47 16.92 -1.83
N ALA A 594 7.17 17.98 -1.09
CA ALA A 594 6.97 17.93 0.36
C ALA A 594 5.76 17.07 0.73
N MET A 595 4.62 17.32 0.08
CA MET A 595 3.39 16.55 0.31
C MET A 595 3.57 15.06 0.00
N ALA A 596 4.34 14.70 -1.04
CA ALA A 596 4.68 13.30 -1.34
C ALA A 596 5.46 12.60 -0.22
N THR A 597 6.26 13.36 0.53
CA THR A 597 7.04 12.84 1.67
C THR A 597 6.18 12.77 2.94
N GLU A 598 5.31 13.76 3.15
CA GLU A 598 4.52 13.93 4.37
C GLU A 598 3.23 13.09 4.38
N ALA A 599 2.59 12.88 3.23
CA ALA A 599 1.30 12.20 3.12
C ALA A 599 1.43 10.73 2.62
N ALA A 600 1.74 9.81 3.54
CA ALA A 600 1.95 8.39 3.24
C ALA A 600 0.78 7.74 2.46
N SER A 601 -0.47 8.10 2.78
CA SER A 601 -1.68 7.51 2.16
C SER A 601 -1.94 7.96 0.72
N TYR A 602 -1.28 9.04 0.27
CA TYR A 602 -1.47 9.63 -1.07
C TYR A 602 -0.14 9.94 -1.76
N ARG A 603 0.93 9.27 -1.31
CA ARG A 603 2.30 9.50 -1.77
C ARG A 603 2.41 9.41 -3.30
N ASP A 604 1.78 8.42 -3.92
CA ASP A 604 1.89 8.19 -5.36
C ASP A 604 1.29 9.36 -6.17
N VAL A 605 0.14 9.88 -5.75
CA VAL A 605 -0.55 11.02 -6.40
C VAL A 605 0.28 12.29 -6.29
N TYR A 606 0.83 12.59 -5.11
CA TYR A 606 1.71 13.75 -4.93
C TYR A 606 3.04 13.59 -5.66
N THR A 607 3.57 12.36 -5.77
CA THR A 607 4.80 12.08 -6.53
C THR A 607 4.58 12.36 -8.02
N GLU A 608 3.48 11.86 -8.59
CA GLU A 608 3.14 12.13 -10.00
C GLU A 608 2.98 13.63 -10.28
N LYS A 609 2.31 14.37 -9.38
CA LYS A 609 2.19 15.83 -9.49
C LYS A 609 3.56 16.53 -9.36
N ALA A 610 4.41 16.09 -8.44
CA ALA A 610 5.76 16.64 -8.29
C ALA A 610 6.60 16.44 -9.57
N ASP A 611 6.53 15.27 -10.20
CA ASP A 611 7.25 14.98 -11.44
C ASP A 611 6.71 15.81 -12.62
N ALA A 612 5.40 16.08 -12.65
CA ALA A 612 4.79 16.97 -13.63
C ALA A 612 5.24 18.43 -13.46
N TYR A 613 5.30 18.94 -12.23
CA TYR A 613 5.83 20.29 -11.96
C TYR A 613 7.32 20.39 -12.22
N LEU A 614 8.11 19.38 -11.87
CA LEU A 614 9.53 19.29 -12.19
C LEU A 614 9.77 19.38 -13.70
N SER A 615 9.00 18.62 -14.49
CA SER A 615 9.09 18.64 -15.95
C SER A 615 8.81 20.03 -16.54
N LYS A 616 7.86 20.77 -15.96
CA LYS A 616 7.56 22.16 -16.36
C LYS A 616 8.70 23.11 -15.97
N LEU A 617 9.23 22.98 -14.74
CA LEU A 617 10.34 23.79 -14.25
C LEU A 617 11.61 23.59 -15.10
N LEU A 618 11.98 22.35 -15.41
CA LEU A 618 13.15 22.04 -16.25
C LEU A 618 12.95 22.49 -17.71
N ARG A 619 11.71 22.52 -18.20
CA ARG A 619 11.40 23.14 -19.50
C ARG A 619 11.63 24.64 -19.47
N TRP A 620 11.09 25.33 -18.47
CA TRP A 620 11.28 26.77 -18.29
C TRP A 620 12.76 27.13 -18.21
N LEU A 621 13.54 26.38 -17.40
CA LEU A 621 14.99 26.58 -17.33
C LEU A 621 15.63 26.42 -18.70
N ARG A 622 15.35 25.34 -19.46
CA ARG A 622 15.95 25.19 -20.81
C ARG A 622 15.60 26.33 -21.78
N GLU A 623 14.39 26.88 -21.67
CA GLU A 623 13.91 27.95 -22.55
C GLU A 623 14.50 29.33 -22.18
N HIS A 624 14.71 29.60 -20.89
CA HIS A 624 15.05 30.93 -20.39
C HIS A 624 16.44 31.04 -19.72
N LEU A 625 17.18 29.93 -19.57
CA LEU A 625 18.45 29.92 -18.83
C LEU A 625 19.46 30.92 -19.38
N THR A 626 19.65 31.01 -20.70
CA THR A 626 20.64 31.95 -21.26
C THR A 626 20.27 33.42 -21.03
N GLU A 627 18.99 33.74 -20.84
CA GLU A 627 18.50 35.09 -20.59
C GLU A 627 18.75 35.52 -19.14
N HIS A 628 18.66 34.58 -18.20
CA HIS A 628 18.75 34.85 -16.76
C HIS A 628 20.08 34.48 -16.12
N LEU A 629 20.92 33.69 -16.81
CA LEU A 629 22.19 33.20 -16.26
C LEU A 629 23.31 34.22 -16.45
N GLN A 630 23.94 34.56 -15.34
CA GLN A 630 25.19 35.32 -15.28
C GLN A 630 26.31 34.42 -14.79
N VAL A 631 27.54 34.76 -15.18
CA VAL A 631 28.75 34.08 -14.75
C VAL A 631 29.77 35.10 -14.25
N THR A 632 30.39 34.79 -13.11
CA THR A 632 31.48 35.57 -12.52
C THR A 632 32.76 34.77 -12.59
N TYR A 633 33.83 35.42 -13.07
CA TYR A 633 35.18 34.86 -13.15
C TYR A 633 36.19 35.98 -12.88
N GLN A 634 37.12 35.77 -11.94
CA GLN A 634 38.12 36.76 -11.50
C GLN A 634 37.50 38.14 -11.18
N GLY A 635 36.40 38.16 -10.43
CA GLY A 635 35.71 39.39 -10.02
C GLY A 635 34.89 40.09 -11.13
N VAL A 636 34.87 39.56 -12.35
CA VAL A 636 34.10 40.13 -13.46
C VAL A 636 32.82 39.32 -13.68
N THR A 637 31.66 39.95 -13.47
CA THR A 637 30.34 39.35 -13.74
C THR A 637 29.83 39.78 -15.12
N GLU A 638 29.50 38.81 -15.96
CA GLU A 638 28.93 39.05 -17.30
C GLU A 638 27.73 38.11 -17.56
N PRO A 639 26.73 38.52 -18.37
CA PRO A 639 25.70 37.62 -18.85
C PRO A 639 26.32 36.46 -19.65
N VAL A 640 25.80 35.24 -19.50
CA VAL A 640 26.37 34.06 -20.17
C VAL A 640 26.36 34.21 -21.69
N VAL A 641 25.38 34.90 -22.28
CA VAL A 641 25.33 35.19 -23.72
C VAL A 641 26.59 35.94 -24.18
N ALA A 642 27.11 36.89 -23.39
CA ALA A 642 28.33 37.62 -23.74
C ALA A 642 29.55 36.68 -23.76
N VAL A 643 29.65 35.76 -22.80
CA VAL A 643 30.70 34.72 -22.80
C VAL A 643 30.55 33.78 -23.99
N LEU A 644 29.33 33.39 -24.33
CA LEU A 644 29.07 32.47 -25.45
C LEU A 644 29.54 33.02 -26.80
N THR A 645 29.49 34.35 -27.01
CA THR A 645 30.03 34.97 -28.24
C THR A 645 31.56 34.82 -28.38
N ARG A 646 32.27 34.56 -27.28
CA ARG A 646 33.73 34.38 -27.24
C ARG A 646 34.14 32.90 -27.32
N THR A 647 33.20 31.96 -27.13
CA THR A 647 33.45 30.53 -27.29
C THR A 647 33.46 30.08 -28.75
N ARG A 648 34.30 29.08 -29.06
CA ARG A 648 34.41 28.48 -30.41
C ARG A 648 33.23 27.55 -30.77
N SER A 649 32.32 27.27 -29.84
CA SER A 649 31.16 26.38 -30.02
C SER A 649 29.87 27.16 -29.71
N SER A 650 28.86 27.04 -30.56
CA SER A 650 27.59 27.79 -30.46
C SER A 650 26.38 26.90 -30.13
N ALA A 651 26.58 25.61 -29.87
CA ALA A 651 25.49 24.66 -29.67
C ALA A 651 25.66 23.88 -28.36
N SER A 652 24.90 24.26 -27.33
CA SER A 652 24.66 23.43 -26.14
C SER A 652 23.25 22.82 -26.26
N GLN A 653 23.12 21.49 -26.10
CA GLN A 653 21.83 20.80 -26.19
C GLN A 653 21.14 20.69 -24.82
N THR A 654 21.92 20.78 -23.73
CA THR A 654 21.45 20.62 -22.35
C THR A 654 21.98 21.73 -21.43
N ILE A 655 21.38 21.86 -20.24
CA ILE A 655 21.84 22.78 -19.20
C ILE A 655 23.28 22.45 -18.79
N GLU A 656 23.60 21.16 -18.64
CA GLU A 656 24.94 20.70 -18.27
C GLU A 656 25.99 21.08 -19.33
N ASP A 657 25.69 20.87 -20.61
CA ASP A 657 26.62 21.21 -21.69
C ASP A 657 26.93 22.72 -21.72
N LEU A 658 25.91 23.55 -21.45
CA LEU A 658 26.07 25.00 -21.40
C LEU A 658 27.03 25.40 -20.26
N LEU A 659 26.77 24.91 -19.04
CA LEU A 659 27.61 25.21 -17.88
C LEU A 659 29.05 24.73 -18.09
N ARG A 660 29.22 23.50 -18.62
CA ARG A 660 30.54 22.95 -18.94
C ARG A 660 31.29 23.78 -19.97
N LEU A 661 30.62 24.17 -21.05
CA LEU A 661 31.21 24.95 -22.13
C LEU A 661 31.73 26.29 -21.62
N VAL A 662 30.90 27.01 -20.86
CA VAL A 662 31.24 28.33 -20.32
C VAL A 662 32.37 28.21 -19.29
N ALA A 663 32.26 27.28 -18.34
CA ALA A 663 33.29 27.10 -17.32
C ALA A 663 34.63 26.66 -17.93
N ALA A 664 34.62 25.69 -18.86
CA ALA A 664 35.83 25.24 -19.55
C ALA A 664 36.53 26.36 -20.34
N HIS A 665 35.76 27.24 -20.97
CA HIS A 665 36.31 28.38 -21.69
C HIS A 665 36.99 29.38 -20.75
N LEU A 666 36.35 29.71 -19.64
CA LEU A 666 36.86 30.68 -18.67
C LEU A 666 38.09 30.15 -17.91
N LEU A 667 38.12 28.84 -17.61
CA LEU A 667 39.22 28.19 -16.88
C LEU A 667 40.39 27.75 -17.76
N ALA A 668 40.24 27.73 -19.09
CA ALA A 668 41.32 27.30 -20.00
C ALA A 668 42.64 28.06 -19.80
N PRO A 669 42.68 29.39 -19.55
CA PRO A 669 43.91 30.10 -19.24
C PRO A 669 44.59 29.62 -17.95
N ASP A 670 43.82 29.34 -16.89
CA ASP A 670 44.37 28.82 -15.62
C ASP A 670 44.97 27.42 -15.81
N PHE A 671 44.33 26.57 -16.60
CA PHE A 671 44.89 25.26 -16.95
C PHE A 671 46.21 25.37 -17.71
N GLU A 672 46.32 26.32 -18.64
CA GLU A 672 47.55 26.55 -19.41
C GLU A 672 48.67 27.12 -18.54
N GLU A 673 48.35 28.01 -17.60
CA GLU A 673 49.32 28.55 -16.63
C GLU A 673 49.81 27.48 -15.65
N ARG A 674 48.90 26.64 -15.15
CA ARG A 674 49.20 25.58 -14.18
C ARG A 674 49.89 24.38 -14.80
N TYR A 675 49.64 24.10 -16.08
CA TYR A 675 50.13 22.90 -16.78
C TYR A 675 50.74 23.24 -18.16
N PRO A 676 51.77 24.11 -18.23
CA PRO A 676 52.29 24.63 -19.50
C PRO A 676 52.87 23.53 -20.40
N ASP A 677 53.50 22.53 -19.79
CA ASP A 677 54.17 21.42 -20.49
C ASP A 677 53.30 20.16 -20.62
N TYR A 678 51.99 20.22 -20.34
CA TYR A 678 51.13 19.04 -20.42
C TYR A 678 50.88 18.60 -21.88
N PRO A 679 50.84 17.30 -22.20
CA PRO A 679 50.72 16.81 -23.57
C PRO A 679 49.42 17.25 -24.25
N ALA A 680 49.51 17.45 -25.57
CA ALA A 680 48.36 17.80 -26.40
C ALA A 680 48.02 16.64 -27.34
N PHE A 681 46.88 15.99 -27.13
CA PHE A 681 46.45 14.81 -27.90
C PHE A 681 45.65 15.20 -29.16
N GLN A 682 46.22 16.06 -30.00
CA GLN A 682 45.52 16.70 -31.13
C GLN A 682 44.92 15.73 -32.15
N ARG A 683 45.52 14.54 -32.30
CA ARG A 683 45.02 13.48 -33.19
C ARG A 683 43.65 12.95 -32.76
N LEU A 684 43.29 13.09 -31.49
CA LEU A 684 42.04 12.59 -30.94
C LEU A 684 40.89 13.56 -31.19
N THR A 685 39.75 13.01 -31.63
CA THR A 685 38.55 13.80 -31.90
C THR A 685 37.88 14.28 -30.62
N GLN A 686 37.83 13.41 -29.60
CA GLN A 686 37.22 13.67 -28.29
C GLN A 686 38.29 13.81 -27.20
N PRO A 687 38.05 14.65 -26.17
CA PRO A 687 38.92 14.71 -25.00
C PRO A 687 38.99 13.37 -24.24
N ILE A 688 40.16 13.03 -23.71
CA ILE A 688 40.31 11.88 -22.80
C ILE A 688 39.82 12.27 -21.40
N SER A 689 38.83 11.55 -20.87
CA SER A 689 38.36 11.68 -19.48
C SER A 689 39.26 10.93 -18.48
N GLU A 690 39.18 11.28 -17.20
CA GLU A 690 39.81 10.54 -16.10
C GLU A 690 39.42 9.05 -16.15
N GLN A 691 38.15 8.74 -16.42
CA GLN A 691 37.67 7.37 -16.52
C GLN A 691 38.23 6.63 -17.75
N ALA A 692 38.44 7.35 -18.86
CA ALA A 692 38.96 6.77 -20.10
C ALA A 692 40.50 6.71 -20.15
N ARG A 693 41.19 7.46 -19.30
CA ARG A 693 42.66 7.58 -19.26
C ARG A 693 43.37 6.22 -19.12
N PRO A 694 43.02 5.34 -18.16
CA PRO A 694 43.72 4.06 -18.00
C PRO A 694 43.62 3.16 -19.23
N THR A 695 42.45 3.12 -19.86
CA THR A 695 42.23 2.36 -21.11
C THR A 695 43.04 2.95 -22.26
N SER A 696 43.05 4.28 -22.38
CA SER A 696 43.81 5.00 -23.41
C SER A 696 45.32 4.78 -23.28
N ALA A 697 45.84 4.80 -22.04
CA ALA A 697 47.23 4.46 -21.74
C ALA A 697 47.56 3.01 -22.10
N MET A 698 46.66 2.05 -21.78
CA MET A 698 46.85 0.64 -22.15
C MET A 698 46.88 0.41 -23.66
N GLU A 699 46.13 1.18 -24.45
CA GLU A 699 46.21 1.11 -25.92
C GLU A 699 47.57 1.57 -26.45
N ALA A 700 48.18 2.61 -25.86
CA ALA A 700 49.55 3.01 -26.17
C ALA A 700 50.57 1.93 -25.76
N ILE A 701 50.38 1.31 -24.59
CA ILE A 701 51.25 0.23 -24.10
C ILE A 701 51.18 -1.01 -25.00
N ARG A 702 49.99 -1.37 -25.48
CA ARG A 702 49.79 -2.46 -26.45
C ARG A 702 50.52 -2.18 -27.76
N PHE A 703 50.48 -0.94 -28.24
CA PHE A 703 51.27 -0.53 -29.41
C PHE A 703 52.77 -0.75 -29.18
N LEU A 704 53.32 -0.29 -28.04
CA LEU A 704 54.73 -0.47 -27.68
C LEU A 704 55.11 -1.96 -27.56
N ALA A 705 54.20 -2.79 -27.05
CA ALA A 705 54.35 -4.24 -26.94
C ALA A 705 54.13 -5.00 -28.27
N GLY A 706 54.03 -4.31 -29.41
CA GLY A 706 53.84 -4.93 -30.73
C GLY A 706 52.44 -5.50 -30.98
N ARG A 707 51.46 -5.21 -30.11
CA ARG A 707 50.08 -5.72 -30.20
C ARG A 707 49.13 -4.66 -30.74
N GLY A 708 48.97 -4.64 -32.06
CA GLY A 708 47.98 -3.82 -32.76
C GLY A 708 48.33 -2.33 -32.80
N ARG A 709 47.72 -1.61 -33.76
CA ARG A 709 47.88 -0.16 -33.93
C ARG A 709 46.50 0.49 -33.98
N THR A 710 46.00 0.95 -32.83
CA THR A 710 44.72 1.65 -32.74
C THR A 710 44.92 3.15 -32.85
N ASN A 711 43.92 3.86 -33.38
CA ASN A 711 43.97 5.33 -33.47
C ASN A 711 44.13 5.98 -32.09
N LEU A 712 43.55 5.38 -31.05
CA LEU A 712 43.68 5.85 -29.67
C LEU A 712 45.11 5.69 -29.16
N GLY A 713 45.72 4.51 -29.33
CA GLY A 713 47.11 4.27 -28.92
C GLY A 713 48.12 5.15 -29.67
N VAL A 714 47.94 5.32 -30.99
CA VAL A 714 48.78 6.25 -31.79
C VAL A 714 48.59 7.69 -31.32
N GLY A 715 47.36 8.13 -31.07
CA GLY A 715 47.09 9.49 -30.59
C GLY A 715 47.71 9.79 -29.23
N VAL A 716 47.71 8.81 -28.32
CA VAL A 716 48.38 8.94 -27.00
C VAL A 716 49.90 9.02 -27.16
N LEU A 717 50.51 8.14 -27.95
CA LEU A 717 51.97 8.17 -28.19
C LEU A 717 52.42 9.46 -28.89
N GLU A 718 51.64 9.96 -29.85
CA GLU A 718 51.89 11.22 -30.55
C GLU A 718 51.80 12.41 -29.59
N GLY A 719 50.77 12.47 -28.74
CA GLY A 719 50.62 13.55 -27.75
C GLY A 719 51.73 13.59 -26.70
N LEU A 720 52.31 12.42 -26.37
CA LEU A 720 53.49 12.29 -25.52
C LEU A 720 54.82 12.45 -26.29
N GLU A 721 54.78 12.82 -27.57
CA GLU A 721 55.96 13.02 -28.44
C GLU A 721 56.84 11.76 -28.56
N LEU A 722 56.25 10.57 -28.40
CA LEU A 722 56.97 9.29 -28.38
C LEU A 722 57.08 8.63 -29.76
N VAL A 723 56.40 9.16 -30.77
CA VAL A 723 56.46 8.67 -32.16
C VAL A 723 56.77 9.79 -33.14
N ASP A 724 57.42 9.46 -34.25
CA ASP A 724 57.63 10.37 -35.38
C ASP A 724 56.41 10.43 -36.33
N ALA A 725 56.51 11.24 -37.39
CA ALA A 725 55.44 11.39 -38.39
C ALA A 725 55.08 10.08 -39.12
N GLU A 726 55.98 9.10 -39.14
CA GLU A 726 55.75 7.77 -39.72
C GLU A 726 55.20 6.76 -38.69
N THR A 727 54.84 7.23 -37.49
CA THR A 727 54.37 6.43 -36.34
C THR A 727 55.43 5.45 -35.80
N THR A 728 56.71 5.73 -36.03
CA THR A 728 57.81 4.94 -35.45
C THR A 728 58.15 5.47 -34.07
N VAL A 729 58.37 4.57 -33.10
CA VAL A 729 58.68 4.94 -31.72
C VAL A 729 60.08 5.59 -31.65
N ARG A 730 60.13 6.82 -31.13
CA ARG A 730 61.34 7.65 -30.99
C ARG A 730 61.39 8.31 -29.60
N PRO A 731 61.71 7.57 -28.52
CA PRO A 731 61.65 8.12 -27.16
C PRO A 731 62.56 9.33 -26.96
N TYR A 732 63.72 9.39 -27.62
CA TYR A 732 64.62 10.54 -27.51
C TYR A 732 64.07 11.86 -28.09
N GLN A 733 63.03 11.83 -28.91
CA GLN A 733 62.36 13.04 -29.40
C GLN A 733 61.42 13.63 -28.34
N SER A 734 60.84 12.76 -27.50
CA SER A 734 59.94 13.15 -26.42
C SER A 734 60.66 13.97 -25.36
N ARG A 735 60.12 15.15 -25.04
CA ARG A 735 60.60 15.93 -23.89
C ARG A 735 60.45 15.16 -22.58
N TYR A 736 59.37 14.39 -22.43
CA TYR A 736 59.04 13.64 -21.22
C TYR A 736 60.04 12.49 -21.00
N ALA A 737 60.26 11.67 -22.04
CA ALA A 737 61.18 10.54 -21.94
C ALA A 737 62.63 11.00 -21.71
N ARG A 738 63.07 12.10 -22.35
CA ARG A 738 64.39 12.70 -22.09
C ARG A 738 64.54 13.14 -20.64
N CYS A 739 63.52 13.76 -20.06
CA CYS A 739 63.55 14.17 -18.66
C CYS A 739 63.74 12.96 -17.72
N TYR A 740 62.96 11.90 -17.91
CA TYR A 740 63.05 10.69 -17.08
C TYR A 740 64.39 9.97 -17.27
N LEU A 741 64.90 9.92 -18.50
CA LEU A 741 66.23 9.36 -18.78
C LEU A 741 67.35 10.20 -18.14
N ASN A 742 67.27 11.52 -18.22
CA ASN A 742 68.23 12.43 -17.57
C ASN A 742 68.23 12.28 -16.05
N LEU A 743 67.07 12.02 -15.43
CA LEU A 743 66.96 11.74 -14.00
C LEU A 743 67.75 10.49 -13.61
N LEU A 744 67.66 9.42 -14.42
CA LEU A 744 68.46 8.21 -14.24
C LEU A 744 69.95 8.42 -14.51
N GLN A 745 70.31 9.21 -15.54
CA GLN A 745 71.72 9.48 -15.88
C GLN A 745 72.47 10.26 -14.79
N LYS A 746 71.75 11.02 -13.95
CA LYS A 746 72.32 11.70 -12.77
C LYS A 746 72.64 10.76 -11.60
N LYS A 747 72.18 9.50 -11.65
CA LYS A 747 72.44 8.49 -10.61
C LYS A 747 73.82 7.87 -10.79
N THR A 748 74.47 7.50 -9.67
CA THR A 748 75.75 6.76 -9.76
C THR A 748 75.51 5.33 -10.24
N GLU A 749 76.55 4.70 -10.78
CA GLU A 749 76.47 3.32 -11.27
C GLU A 749 75.87 2.37 -10.21
N GLY A 750 74.87 1.57 -10.61
CA GLY A 750 74.15 0.66 -9.72
C GLY A 750 73.01 1.27 -8.88
N GLN A 751 72.82 2.59 -8.90
CA GLN A 751 71.64 3.23 -8.31
C GLN A 751 70.43 3.21 -9.25
N VAL A 752 69.25 3.35 -8.66
CA VAL A 752 67.95 3.32 -9.35
C VAL A 752 67.20 4.62 -9.09
N VAL A 753 66.23 4.94 -9.94
CA VAL A 753 65.26 6.01 -9.68
C VAL A 753 64.01 5.38 -9.11
N ASN A 754 63.71 5.63 -7.84
CA ASN A 754 62.52 5.11 -7.17
C ASN A 754 61.27 5.85 -7.66
N ARG A 755 60.10 5.20 -7.57
CA ARG A 755 58.82 5.82 -7.96
C ARG A 755 58.59 7.16 -7.27
N GLY A 756 58.87 7.26 -5.98
CA GLY A 756 58.73 8.52 -5.22
C GLY A 756 59.68 9.65 -5.63
N GLU A 757 60.66 9.39 -6.50
CA GLU A 757 61.53 10.42 -7.10
C GLU A 757 60.99 10.92 -8.44
N LEU A 758 59.92 10.30 -8.95
CA LEU A 758 59.29 10.64 -10.21
C LEU A 758 57.81 11.05 -10.00
N ILE A 759 57.08 10.28 -9.20
CA ILE A 759 55.67 10.46 -8.87
C ILE A 759 55.56 10.98 -7.43
N GLU A 760 54.91 12.12 -7.26
CA GLU A 760 54.54 12.65 -5.96
C GLU A 760 53.03 12.53 -5.72
N GLN A 761 52.67 12.41 -4.45
CA GLN A 761 51.28 12.48 -4.02
C GLN A 761 50.92 13.94 -3.73
N VAL A 762 50.26 14.59 -4.69
CA VAL A 762 49.86 16.01 -4.64
C VAL A 762 48.74 16.25 -3.62
N SER A 763 47.86 15.25 -3.41
CA SER A 763 46.88 15.29 -2.32
C SER A 763 46.56 13.90 -1.76
N GLY A 764 46.37 13.83 -0.44
CA GLY A 764 45.82 12.65 0.24
C GLY A 764 44.30 12.60 0.28
N GLY A 765 43.73 11.51 0.78
CA GLY A 765 42.29 11.29 0.89
C GLY A 765 41.88 9.85 0.51
N LEU A 766 40.57 9.60 0.43
CA LEU A 766 40.01 8.31 -0.01
C LEU A 766 40.44 7.92 -1.44
N GLN A 767 40.74 8.92 -2.28
CA GLN A 767 41.37 8.76 -3.59
C GLN A 767 42.59 9.69 -3.65
N PRO A 768 43.82 9.18 -3.47
CA PRO A 768 45.01 10.00 -3.56
C PRO A 768 45.21 10.51 -4.99
N ILE A 769 45.64 11.76 -5.12
CA ILE A 769 46.00 12.36 -6.41
C ILE A 769 47.52 12.28 -6.53
N GLU A 770 47.97 11.53 -7.52
CA GLU A 770 49.39 11.37 -7.82
C GLU A 770 49.69 12.00 -9.18
N LYS A 771 50.81 12.71 -9.27
CA LYS A 771 51.29 13.32 -10.51
C LYS A 771 52.81 13.18 -10.59
N ASP A 772 53.36 13.21 -11.78
CA ASP A 772 54.81 13.34 -11.94
C ASP A 772 55.28 14.74 -11.53
N ILE A 773 56.48 14.80 -10.97
CA ILE A 773 57.03 16.02 -10.36
C ILE A 773 57.44 17.06 -11.42
N PHE A 774 57.62 16.67 -12.68
CA PHE A 774 58.16 17.55 -13.72
C PHE A 774 57.07 18.18 -14.58
N PHE A 775 56.05 17.41 -14.95
CA PHE A 775 55.06 17.80 -15.95
C PHE A 775 53.61 17.68 -15.45
N HIS A 776 53.43 17.27 -14.19
CA HIS A 776 52.14 17.03 -13.56
C HIS A 776 51.25 15.99 -14.29
N LEU A 777 51.88 15.03 -14.97
CA LEU A 777 51.25 13.90 -15.63
C LEU A 777 50.77 12.88 -14.62
N GLU A 778 49.62 12.29 -14.89
CA GLU A 778 49.11 11.19 -14.09
C GLU A 778 49.97 9.92 -14.31
N PRO A 779 50.01 9.00 -13.32
CA PRO A 779 50.88 7.83 -13.37
C PRO A 779 50.71 6.97 -14.63
N GLU A 780 49.51 6.93 -15.20
CA GLU A 780 49.20 6.22 -16.44
C GLU A 780 50.00 6.77 -17.62
N TRP A 781 50.13 8.09 -17.74
CA TRP A 781 50.95 8.71 -18.79
C TRP A 781 52.44 8.54 -18.52
N ALA A 782 52.86 8.70 -17.27
CA ALA A 782 54.26 8.49 -16.88
C ALA A 782 54.72 7.06 -17.21
N VAL A 783 53.88 6.04 -17.00
CA VAL A 783 54.25 4.66 -17.31
C VAL A 783 54.33 4.38 -18.81
N VAL A 784 53.50 5.03 -19.64
CA VAL A 784 53.61 4.94 -21.11
C VAL A 784 54.97 5.47 -21.56
N VAL A 785 55.42 6.60 -21.00
CA VAL A 785 56.74 7.19 -21.27
C VAL A 785 57.87 6.25 -20.84
N LEU A 786 57.79 5.67 -19.63
CA LEU A 786 58.78 4.70 -19.15
C LEU A 786 58.82 3.44 -20.02
N LEU A 787 57.67 2.91 -20.43
CA LEU A 787 57.63 1.72 -21.28
C LEU A 787 58.13 1.99 -22.70
N ALA A 788 58.03 3.22 -23.21
CA ALA A 788 58.67 3.60 -24.46
C ALA A 788 60.22 3.61 -24.36
N LEU A 789 60.77 4.00 -23.21
CA LEU A 789 62.21 3.86 -22.92
C LEU A 789 62.61 2.39 -22.75
N VAL A 790 61.77 1.55 -22.14
CA VAL A 790 61.99 0.10 -22.06
C VAL A 790 62.00 -0.52 -23.46
N TYR A 791 61.05 -0.11 -24.33
CA TYR A 791 60.95 -0.57 -25.72
C TYR A 791 62.25 -0.33 -26.50
N ASN A 792 62.86 0.85 -26.29
CA ASN A 792 64.10 1.25 -26.94
C ASN A 792 65.37 0.71 -26.23
N GLY A 793 65.22 -0.03 -25.14
CA GLY A 793 66.33 -0.64 -24.39
C GLY A 793 67.12 0.35 -23.53
N ASP A 794 66.57 1.53 -23.24
CA ASP A 794 67.24 2.57 -22.44
C ASP A 794 67.22 2.30 -20.95
N ILE A 795 66.16 1.65 -20.47
CA ILE A 795 65.92 1.40 -19.03
C ILE A 795 65.35 0.00 -18.81
N VAL A 796 65.46 -0.47 -17.56
CA VAL A 796 64.71 -1.62 -17.06
C VAL A 796 63.75 -1.14 -15.98
N LEU A 797 62.45 -1.43 -16.15
CA LEU A 797 61.38 -1.06 -15.22
C LEU A 797 61.10 -2.22 -14.25
N ASN A 798 61.14 -1.94 -12.94
CA ASN A 798 60.84 -2.91 -11.89
C ASN A 798 59.44 -2.66 -11.31
N LEU A 799 58.58 -3.67 -11.31
CA LEU A 799 57.22 -3.62 -10.79
C LEU A 799 57.09 -4.27 -9.41
N GLY A 800 55.93 -4.11 -8.77
CA GLY A 800 55.55 -4.89 -7.58
C GLY A 800 55.78 -6.40 -7.76
N GLY A 801 56.25 -7.09 -6.71
CA GLY A 801 56.46 -8.55 -6.75
C GLY A 801 57.73 -9.07 -7.43
N ARG A 802 58.73 -8.19 -7.72
CA ARG A 802 60.02 -8.52 -8.38
C ARG A 802 59.93 -8.86 -9.87
N VAL A 803 58.90 -8.39 -10.57
CA VAL A 803 58.83 -8.49 -12.04
C VAL A 803 59.68 -7.38 -12.67
N GLU A 804 60.62 -7.74 -13.55
CA GLU A 804 61.38 -6.78 -14.36
C GLU A 804 60.88 -6.79 -15.80
N LEU A 805 60.69 -5.60 -16.36
CA LEU A 805 60.39 -5.36 -17.77
C LEU A 805 61.62 -4.70 -18.42
N ASP A 806 62.26 -5.45 -19.31
CA ASP A 806 63.29 -4.98 -20.23
C ASP A 806 62.78 -5.08 -21.68
N ALA A 807 63.59 -4.68 -22.65
CA ALA A 807 63.23 -4.73 -24.07
C ALA A 807 62.80 -6.14 -24.54
N GLY A 808 63.35 -7.21 -23.95
CA GLY A 808 63.01 -8.60 -24.28
C GLY A 808 61.71 -9.09 -23.64
N ALA A 809 61.24 -8.42 -22.57
CA ALA A 809 60.05 -8.77 -21.81
C ALA A 809 58.89 -7.77 -21.98
N ILE A 810 59.03 -6.75 -22.83
CA ILE A 810 58.04 -5.67 -22.97
C ILE A 810 56.65 -6.16 -23.40
N GLU A 811 56.56 -7.25 -24.17
CA GLU A 811 55.28 -7.83 -24.58
C GLU A 811 54.38 -8.20 -23.39
N ARG A 812 54.98 -8.50 -22.23
CA ARG A 812 54.25 -8.81 -21.00
C ARG A 812 53.41 -7.63 -20.52
N ALA A 813 53.87 -6.39 -20.74
CA ALA A 813 53.17 -5.18 -20.32
C ALA A 813 51.75 -5.09 -20.91
N ALA A 814 51.54 -5.59 -22.14
CA ALA A 814 50.23 -5.58 -22.79
C ALA A 814 49.17 -6.47 -22.11
N THR A 815 49.61 -7.42 -21.27
CA THR A 815 48.74 -8.37 -20.56
C THR A 815 48.58 -8.06 -19.07
N MET A 816 49.30 -7.07 -18.56
CA MET A 816 49.21 -6.63 -17.16
C MET A 816 48.05 -5.66 -16.97
N SER A 817 47.58 -5.51 -15.74
CA SER A 817 46.63 -4.45 -15.42
C SER A 817 47.37 -3.11 -15.37
N ILE A 818 46.69 -2.02 -15.74
CA ILE A 818 47.25 -0.67 -15.62
C ILE A 818 47.63 -0.33 -14.17
N ALA A 819 46.89 -0.86 -13.19
CA ALA A 819 47.18 -0.70 -11.76
C ALA A 819 48.55 -1.27 -11.38
N ASP A 820 48.92 -2.45 -11.90
CA ASP A 820 50.22 -3.07 -11.64
C ASP A 820 51.37 -2.28 -12.30
N LEU A 821 51.10 -1.64 -13.44
CA LEU A 821 52.09 -0.86 -14.17
C LEU A 821 52.35 0.49 -13.49
N ILE A 822 51.31 1.20 -13.05
CA ILE A 822 51.47 2.49 -12.36
C ILE A 822 52.05 2.36 -10.94
N ASP A 823 51.92 1.18 -10.32
CA ASP A 823 52.56 0.82 -9.03
C ASP A 823 54.00 0.26 -9.21
N PHE A 824 54.75 0.80 -10.18
CA PHE A 824 56.15 0.43 -10.37
C PHE A 824 57.00 0.81 -9.15
N ARG A 825 58.09 0.09 -8.87
CA ARG A 825 58.97 0.38 -7.72
C ARG A 825 60.06 1.37 -8.06
N PHE A 826 60.77 1.10 -9.15
CA PHE A 826 61.88 1.91 -9.63
C PHE A 826 62.20 1.55 -11.08
N TYR A 827 62.99 2.40 -11.74
CA TYR A 827 63.64 2.07 -13.00
C TYR A 827 65.15 2.29 -12.90
N LYS A 828 65.91 1.51 -13.67
CA LYS A 828 67.38 1.44 -13.58
C LYS A 828 68.02 1.32 -14.96
N GLN A 829 69.34 1.50 -15.01
CA GLN A 829 70.12 1.24 -16.21
C GLN A 829 70.12 -0.27 -16.55
N PRO A 830 70.05 -0.65 -17.84
CA PRO A 830 70.22 -2.04 -18.27
C PRO A 830 71.62 -2.55 -17.92
N ARG A 831 71.74 -3.85 -17.60
CA ARG A 831 73.03 -4.49 -17.28
C ARG A 831 73.96 -4.67 -18.49
N THR A 832 73.42 -4.50 -19.69
CA THR A 832 74.11 -4.58 -20.97
C THR A 832 73.64 -3.41 -21.83
N LEU A 833 74.57 -2.56 -22.30
CA LEU A 833 74.26 -1.52 -23.28
C LEU A 833 73.64 -2.16 -24.53
N PRO A 834 72.56 -1.61 -25.11
CA PRO A 834 72.02 -2.11 -26.36
C PRO A 834 73.08 -1.99 -27.46
N LEU A 835 73.37 -3.10 -28.15
CA LEU A 835 74.04 -3.07 -29.45
C LEU A 835 73.00 -2.54 -30.44
N ASN A 836 73.30 -1.37 -31.05
CA ASN A 836 72.48 -0.67 -32.05
C ASN A 836 71.76 -1.58 -33.04
#